data_AF-A0A1U9NJL7-F1
#
_entry.id   AF-A0A1U9NJL7-F1
#
_cell.length_a   1.000
_cell.length_b   1.000
_cell.length_c   1.000
_cell.angle_alpha   90.00
_cell.angle_beta   90.00
_cell.angle_gamma   90.00
#
_symmetry.space_group_name_H-M   'P 1'
#
loop_
_entity.id
_entity.type
_entity.pdbx_description
1 polymer ?
#
loop_
_entity_poly.entity_id
_entity_poly.type
_entity_poly.pdbx_seq_one_letter_code
_entity_poly.pdbx_strand_id
1 'polypeptide(L)'
;MKEFLTIKAESNSSQNPRVSGLAYSGGKMNLPGWKHPVVVDLAGLQIPENVPLLTNHENRTTSRVGMVSASIEESSLVISGEITSSAGTAKGIVEQAKAGADWQLSIGAEVVDAELVKTGSRTVNGIEHDAPFYHIKASNLREVSVVAVGADDSTNMKVAAMFDLKTDEKEQEIQAQAKGAEEPAKAEPIDQTEIAAKAISQERTRVAAIRNLCGGEYDDIEEQAITAGWSIEKTSKAVLEAIRESRPKADVGISVKRQPQGDTMKNTLEAALCLRAGLSGDELLKDYGEATVEAADKIRAKALPDVLLECIRIEGMSVPGDSDTALIQAAFSTVSLPGILSNVANKRMLKAFQSQPLIAPRLCSDGDLNDFKENERFRLTDVGDLEPVAADGEIKDGSVREDKATNQLDTYGKKFVLTRKMIINDDLGAFMKFPTSMGNRAARLIDQLFFKRLLANPKQGDNKALFHTGHKNILTGTDSALSHEALTQAVQMYLDQTDADGQPISVEPKFMLVPTNLKFDAIRLTRGAQLIMSGGDASAGTDPTIMPAMNAMADENLTVLSSPYLTNANYPGSSETGWYLFGNPAQVDTFEIGYLKGRRSPTIERGNTDFNTLGMWFRVYFDIGIREQDWRGMLKSDGV
;
A
#
# COMPACT_ATOMS: atom_id res chain seq x y z
N MET A 1 -42.48 7.35 7.83
CA MET A 1 -42.26 8.21 6.65
C MET A 1 -42.80 9.60 6.94
N LYS A 2 -41.94 10.52 7.37
CA LYS A 2 -42.17 11.96 7.28
C LYS A 2 -40.89 12.54 6.69
N GLU A 3 -41.02 13.09 5.49
CA GLU A 3 -39.96 13.80 4.78
C GLU A 3 -39.54 15.01 5.61
N PHE A 4 -38.24 15.08 5.93
CA PHE A 4 -37.67 16.28 6.52
C PHE A 4 -37.55 17.35 5.43
N LEU A 5 -38.20 18.50 5.67
CA LEU A 5 -38.20 19.68 4.81
C LEU A 5 -36.77 20.09 4.45
N THR A 6 -36.48 20.15 3.15
CA THR A 6 -35.24 20.73 2.62
C THR A 6 -35.41 22.24 2.50
N ILE A 7 -34.77 23.00 3.39
CA ILE A 7 -34.67 24.46 3.29
C ILE A 7 -33.64 24.77 2.18
N LYS A 8 -34.08 25.42 1.09
CA LYS A 8 -33.18 26.01 0.08
C LYS A 8 -32.80 27.42 0.51
N ALA A 9 -31.50 27.73 0.53
CA ALA A 9 -31.01 29.11 0.64
C ALA A 9 -29.77 29.34 -0.24
N GLU A 10 -29.75 30.57 -0.74
CA GLU A 10 -28.80 31.38 -1.51
C GLU A 10 -27.34 30.93 -1.74
N SER A 11 -26.89 31.28 -2.95
CA SER A 11 -25.55 31.14 -3.49
C SER A 11 -24.51 31.99 -2.76
N ASN A 12 -23.52 31.32 -2.17
CA ASN A 12 -22.19 31.91 -1.95
C ASN A 12 -21.11 30.84 -2.13
N SER A 13 -20.13 31.14 -2.98
CA SER A 13 -19.03 30.25 -3.37
C SER A 13 -18.07 29.99 -2.20
N SER A 14 -17.74 28.70 -1.96
CA SER A 14 -16.82 28.13 -0.95
C SER A 14 -17.41 27.66 0.39
N GLN A 15 -18.29 26.65 0.38
CA GLN A 15 -18.66 25.93 1.62
C GLN A 15 -18.19 24.46 1.57
N ASN A 16 -17.68 23.98 2.71
CA ASN A 16 -17.26 22.60 2.94
C ASN A 16 -18.43 21.61 2.77
N PRO A 17 -18.20 20.33 2.43
CA PRO A 17 -19.27 19.33 2.36
C PRO A 17 -20.02 19.23 3.70
N ARG A 18 -21.35 19.36 3.65
CA ARG A 18 -22.21 19.22 4.84
C ARG A 18 -22.50 17.75 5.12
N VAL A 19 -22.45 17.40 6.40
CA VAL A 19 -22.74 16.06 6.91
C VAL A 19 -23.85 16.13 7.93
N SER A 20 -24.79 15.19 7.86
CA SER A 20 -25.86 15.03 8.83
C SER A 20 -26.26 13.57 8.94
N GLY A 21 -26.70 13.13 10.11
CA GLY A 21 -27.08 11.73 10.27
C GLY A 21 -27.46 11.36 11.70
N LEU A 22 -27.90 10.12 11.84
CA LEU A 22 -28.22 9.50 13.12
C LEU A 22 -26.97 8.81 13.68
N ALA A 23 -26.43 9.35 14.78
CA ALA A 23 -25.19 8.86 15.40
C ALA A 23 -25.42 7.72 16.40
N TYR A 24 -26.57 7.69 17.08
CA TYR A 24 -26.95 6.60 17.98
C TYR A 24 -28.46 6.64 18.26
N SER A 25 -29.13 5.51 18.22
CA SER A 25 -30.59 5.42 18.42
C SER A 25 -31.01 4.87 19.78
N GLY A 26 -30.06 4.66 20.69
CA GLY A 26 -30.31 3.95 21.96
C GLY A 26 -30.19 2.43 21.87
N GLY A 27 -29.66 1.88 20.77
CA GLY A 27 -29.44 0.45 20.59
C GLY A 27 -28.36 -0.16 21.50
N LYS A 28 -28.29 -1.50 21.56
CA LYS A 28 -27.22 -2.22 22.27
C LYS A 28 -25.92 -2.19 21.45
N MET A 29 -24.85 -1.69 22.06
CA MET A 29 -23.50 -1.69 21.48
C MET A 29 -22.64 -2.83 22.01
N ASN A 30 -22.03 -3.61 21.11
CA ASN A 30 -21.02 -4.60 21.48
C ASN A 30 -19.62 -3.98 21.39
N LEU A 31 -19.09 -3.52 22.52
CA LEU A 31 -17.83 -2.78 22.56
C LEU A 31 -16.65 -3.67 23.01
N PRO A 32 -15.47 -3.58 22.35
CA PRO A 32 -14.26 -4.23 22.84
C PRO A 32 -13.93 -3.82 24.28
N GLY A 33 -13.60 -4.80 25.12
CA GLY A 33 -13.31 -4.58 26.56
C GLY A 33 -14.53 -4.67 27.49
N TRP A 34 -15.74 -4.72 26.95
CA TRP A 34 -16.97 -4.93 27.72
C TRP A 34 -17.46 -6.38 27.57
N LYS A 35 -17.78 -7.03 28.70
CA LYS A 35 -18.22 -8.44 28.70
C LYS A 35 -19.65 -8.62 28.20
N HIS A 36 -20.48 -7.60 28.34
CA HIS A 36 -21.90 -7.58 27.95
C HIS A 36 -22.17 -6.32 27.11
N PRO A 37 -23.23 -6.30 26.29
CA PRO A 37 -23.59 -5.13 25.50
C PRO A 37 -23.79 -3.90 26.38
N VAL A 38 -23.49 -2.72 25.84
CA VAL A 38 -23.59 -1.43 26.50
C VAL A 38 -24.75 -0.64 25.89
N VAL A 39 -25.58 -0.03 26.73
CA VAL A 39 -26.63 0.90 26.33
C VAL A 39 -26.36 2.22 27.03
N VAL A 40 -26.25 3.30 26.25
CA VAL A 40 -26.00 4.64 26.78
C VAL A 40 -27.33 5.36 26.97
N ASP A 41 -27.64 5.76 28.20
CA ASP A 41 -28.81 6.59 28.47
C ASP A 41 -28.54 8.02 28.00
N LEU A 42 -29.30 8.45 26.98
CA LEU A 42 -29.17 9.79 26.41
C LEU A 42 -29.63 10.88 27.38
N ALA A 43 -30.49 10.56 28.36
CA ALA A 43 -30.89 11.53 29.38
C ALA A 43 -29.72 11.95 30.29
N GLY A 44 -28.71 11.09 30.45
CA GLY A 44 -27.49 11.37 31.20
C GLY A 44 -26.26 11.66 30.33
N LEU A 45 -26.43 11.84 29.02
CA LEU A 45 -25.35 12.16 28.10
C LEU A 45 -25.09 13.66 28.09
N GLN A 46 -23.89 14.08 28.50
CA GLN A 46 -23.44 15.46 28.34
C GLN A 46 -22.89 15.67 26.93
N ILE A 47 -23.46 16.62 26.20
CA ILE A 47 -23.10 16.93 24.81
C ILE A 47 -22.36 18.28 24.77
N PRO A 48 -21.11 18.34 24.31
CA PRO A 48 -20.41 19.60 24.12
C PRO A 48 -20.96 20.36 22.91
N GLU A 49 -20.80 21.69 22.89
CA GLU A 49 -21.29 22.56 21.81
C GLU A 49 -20.73 22.17 20.43
N ASN A 50 -19.47 21.73 20.40
CA ASN A 50 -18.80 21.26 19.20
C ASN A 50 -18.17 19.88 19.47
N VAL A 51 -18.51 18.90 18.64
CA VAL A 51 -18.02 17.52 18.73
C VAL A 51 -17.11 17.26 17.51
N PRO A 52 -15.89 16.74 17.70
CA PRO A 52 -15.04 16.38 16.58
C PRO A 52 -15.62 15.19 15.80
N LEU A 53 -15.61 15.31 14.46
CA LEU A 53 -15.94 14.23 13.55
C LEU A 53 -14.64 13.52 13.11
N LEU A 54 -14.54 12.22 13.33
CA LEU A 54 -13.37 11.42 13.01
C LEU A 54 -13.63 10.39 11.89
N THR A 55 -12.56 9.93 11.24
CA THR A 55 -12.58 8.81 10.28
C THR A 55 -12.77 7.45 10.94
N ASN A 56 -12.51 7.34 12.24
CA ASN A 56 -12.55 6.14 13.06
C ASN A 56 -12.37 6.54 14.54
N HIS A 57 -12.50 5.57 15.45
CA HIS A 57 -12.32 5.76 16.90
C HIS A 57 -10.85 5.97 17.35
N GLU A 58 -9.98 6.48 16.48
CA GLU A 58 -8.59 6.80 16.85
C GLU A 58 -8.44 8.29 17.14
N ASN A 59 -8.00 8.62 18.35
CA ASN A 59 -7.70 9.99 18.76
C ASN A 59 -6.32 10.45 18.24
N ARG A 60 -6.16 10.52 16.92
CA ARG A 60 -4.97 11.05 16.23
C ARG A 60 -5.32 12.33 15.47
N THR A 61 -4.35 13.23 15.33
CA THR A 61 -4.54 14.49 14.58
C THR A 61 -4.95 14.26 13.12
N THR A 62 -4.50 13.15 12.52
CA THR A 62 -4.83 12.74 11.14
C THR A 62 -6.21 12.13 10.99
N SER A 63 -6.84 11.69 12.08
CA SER A 63 -8.16 11.05 12.06
C SER A 63 -9.31 12.05 12.08
N ARG A 64 -9.05 13.32 12.42
CA ARG A 64 -10.10 14.36 12.46
C ARG A 64 -10.43 14.85 11.05
N VAL A 65 -11.70 14.73 10.67
CA VAL A 65 -12.20 15.15 9.35
C VAL A 65 -13.08 16.39 9.38
N GLY A 66 -13.68 16.71 10.53
CA GLY A 66 -14.61 17.81 10.62
C GLY A 66 -15.04 18.13 12.04
N MET A 67 -16.06 18.97 12.13
CA MET A 67 -16.73 19.34 13.37
C MET A 67 -18.23 19.25 13.17
N VAL A 68 -18.93 18.71 14.16
CA VAL A 68 -20.39 18.57 14.15
C VAL A 68 -20.98 19.08 15.46
N SER A 69 -22.19 19.61 15.38
CA SER A 69 -23.08 19.78 16.52
C SER A 69 -23.90 18.50 16.69
N ALA A 70 -24.10 18.05 17.93
CA ALA A 70 -24.97 16.93 18.25
C ALA A 70 -26.16 17.40 19.09
N SER A 71 -27.33 16.81 18.87
CA SER A 71 -28.56 17.06 19.62
C SER A 71 -29.32 15.76 19.84
N ILE A 72 -30.14 15.72 20.89
CA ILE A 72 -31.04 14.59 21.13
C ILE A 72 -32.41 14.95 20.55
N GLU A 73 -32.88 14.14 19.61
CA GLU A 73 -34.19 14.24 18.98
C GLU A 73 -34.88 12.87 19.08
N GLU A 74 -36.13 12.83 19.57
CA GLU A 74 -36.92 11.59 19.69
C GLU A 74 -36.16 10.41 20.35
N SER A 75 -35.43 10.68 21.44
CA SER A 75 -34.59 9.69 22.14
C SER A 75 -33.46 9.09 21.30
N SER A 76 -32.98 9.84 20.30
CA SER A 76 -31.87 9.49 19.43
C SER A 76 -30.87 10.64 19.33
N LEU A 77 -29.59 10.33 19.19
CA LEU A 77 -28.53 11.31 19.00
C LEU A 77 -28.33 11.61 17.51
N VAL A 78 -28.72 12.80 17.08
CA VAL A 78 -28.59 13.28 15.71
C VAL A 78 -27.43 14.28 15.62
N ILE A 79 -26.74 14.32 14.48
CA ILE A 79 -25.67 15.26 14.23
C ILE A 79 -25.88 16.05 12.95
N SER A 80 -25.31 17.26 12.93
CA SER A 80 -25.18 18.11 11.75
C SER A 80 -23.86 18.88 11.82
N GLY A 81 -23.19 19.04 10.69
CA GLY A 81 -21.96 19.83 10.62
C GLY A 81 -21.27 19.76 9.26
N GLU A 82 -19.95 19.94 9.27
CA GLU A 82 -19.16 20.08 8.04
C GLU A 82 -17.86 19.27 8.10
N ILE A 83 -17.50 18.69 6.95
CA ILE A 83 -16.19 18.05 6.74
C ILE A 83 -15.19 19.14 6.33
N THR A 84 -14.37 19.60 7.27
CA THR A 84 -13.44 20.71 7.08
C THR A 84 -12.05 20.27 6.61
N SER A 85 -11.74 18.97 6.69
CA SER A 85 -10.44 18.43 6.31
C SER A 85 -10.36 18.13 4.82
N SER A 86 -9.28 18.60 4.17
CA SER A 86 -8.93 18.26 2.79
C SER A 86 -7.97 17.06 2.69
N ALA A 87 -7.70 16.37 3.80
CA ALA A 87 -6.82 15.20 3.83
C ALA A 87 -7.40 14.03 3.01
N GLY A 88 -6.53 13.17 2.47
CA GLY A 88 -6.91 12.09 1.54
C GLY A 88 -8.05 11.19 2.04
N THR A 89 -8.07 10.87 3.34
CA THR A 89 -9.13 10.03 3.93
C THR A 89 -10.48 10.75 3.98
N ALA A 90 -10.51 12.04 4.30
CA ALA A 90 -11.74 12.85 4.26
C ALA A 90 -12.28 12.97 2.84
N LYS A 91 -11.38 13.14 1.85
CA LYS A 91 -11.73 13.14 0.43
C LYS A 91 -12.34 11.81 -0.01
N GLY A 92 -11.76 10.69 0.43
CA GLY A 92 -12.28 9.35 0.15
C GLY A 92 -13.69 9.12 0.71
N ILE A 93 -13.98 9.59 1.92
CA ILE A 93 -15.33 9.51 2.51
C ILE A 93 -16.35 10.27 1.64
N VAL A 94 -16.01 11.50 1.22
CA VAL A 94 -16.88 12.33 0.38
C VAL A 94 -17.07 11.71 -1.00
N GLU A 95 -16.01 11.21 -1.64
CA GLU A 95 -16.08 10.56 -2.96
C GLU A 95 -16.90 9.26 -2.91
N GLN A 96 -16.74 8.44 -1.89
CA GLN A 96 -17.53 7.21 -1.71
C GLN A 96 -18.99 7.52 -1.38
N ALA A 97 -19.26 8.52 -0.55
CA ALA A 97 -20.63 8.96 -0.28
C ALA A 97 -21.32 9.49 -1.55
N LYS A 98 -20.59 10.21 -2.43
CA LYS A 98 -21.09 10.62 -3.75
C LYS A 98 -21.38 9.43 -4.67
N ALA A 99 -20.59 8.37 -4.57
CA ALA A 99 -20.82 7.12 -5.31
C ALA A 99 -21.97 6.28 -4.74
N GLY A 100 -22.66 6.74 -3.68
CA GLY A 100 -23.78 6.05 -3.05
C GLY A 100 -23.40 5.05 -1.96
N ALA A 101 -22.19 5.15 -1.39
CA ALA A 101 -21.82 4.32 -0.25
C ALA A 101 -22.59 4.70 1.01
N ASP A 102 -23.22 3.71 1.64
CA ASP A 102 -23.92 3.86 2.92
C ASP A 102 -22.90 3.87 4.07
N TRP A 103 -22.63 5.06 4.60
CA TRP A 103 -21.81 5.22 5.81
C TRP A 103 -22.69 5.26 7.05
N GLN A 104 -22.18 4.70 8.15
CA GLN A 104 -22.80 4.78 9.45
C GLN A 104 -21.99 5.67 10.39
N LEU A 105 -22.62 6.05 11.50
CA LEU A 105 -22.01 6.88 12.52
C LEU A 105 -21.93 6.09 13.83
N SER A 106 -20.89 6.36 14.59
CA SER A 106 -20.71 5.81 15.92
C SER A 106 -20.29 6.90 16.90
N ILE A 107 -20.54 6.68 18.18
CA ILE A 107 -20.25 7.63 19.25
C ILE A 107 -19.04 7.16 20.07
N GLY A 108 -18.17 8.10 20.42
CA GLY A 108 -17.15 7.90 21.44
C GLY A 108 -17.51 8.73 22.66
N ALA A 109 -17.83 8.08 23.78
CA ALA A 109 -18.20 8.74 25.02
C ALA A 109 -17.37 8.23 26.20
N GLU A 110 -17.06 9.13 27.12
CA GLU A 110 -16.41 8.81 28.39
C GLU A 110 -17.49 8.42 29.41
N VAL A 111 -17.39 7.21 29.95
CA VAL A 111 -18.35 6.66 30.93
C VAL A 111 -18.08 7.26 32.31
N VAL A 112 -19.11 7.86 32.93
CA VAL A 112 -19.04 8.44 34.28
C VAL A 112 -19.74 7.52 35.30
N ASP A 113 -20.93 7.03 34.98
CA ASP A 113 -21.69 6.10 35.84
C ASP A 113 -22.29 4.96 35.01
N ALA A 114 -22.11 3.73 35.51
CA ALA A 114 -22.51 2.51 34.82
C ALA A 114 -23.04 1.46 35.80
N GLU A 115 -24.16 0.83 35.44
CA GLU A 115 -24.78 -0.27 36.20
C GLU A 115 -24.92 -1.51 35.31
N LEU A 116 -24.46 -2.68 35.80
CA LEU A 116 -24.73 -3.95 35.13
C LEU A 116 -26.13 -4.47 35.49
N VAL A 117 -27.05 -4.46 34.54
CA VAL A 117 -28.36 -5.10 34.66
C VAL A 117 -28.17 -6.59 34.40
N LYS A 118 -28.35 -7.44 35.43
CA LYS A 118 -28.02 -8.87 35.37
C LYS A 118 -29.19 -9.78 34.97
N THR A 119 -30.42 -9.39 35.27
CA THR A 119 -31.63 -10.21 35.08
C THR A 119 -32.85 -9.34 34.77
N GLY A 120 -33.82 -9.87 34.04
CA GLY A 120 -35.05 -9.16 33.64
C GLY A 120 -34.85 -8.30 32.38
N SER A 121 -35.73 -7.32 32.19
CA SER A 121 -35.65 -6.30 31.15
C SER A 121 -35.65 -4.90 31.79
N ARG A 122 -35.09 -3.90 31.10
CA ARG A 122 -35.13 -2.50 31.53
C ARG A 122 -35.28 -1.59 30.30
N THR A 123 -36.19 -0.63 30.39
CA THR A 123 -36.39 0.38 29.35
C THR A 123 -35.38 1.52 29.50
N VAL A 124 -34.62 1.81 28.44
CA VAL A 124 -33.66 2.93 28.34
C VAL A 124 -33.88 3.60 27.00
N ASN A 125 -33.86 4.94 26.94
CA ASN A 125 -34.17 5.72 25.72
C ASN A 125 -35.51 5.36 25.05
N GLY A 126 -36.49 4.84 25.82
CA GLY A 126 -37.77 4.37 25.29
C GLY A 126 -37.75 2.98 24.64
N ILE A 127 -36.61 2.27 24.67
CA ILE A 127 -36.45 0.91 24.14
C ILE A 127 -36.31 -0.06 25.31
N GLU A 128 -37.07 -1.16 25.29
CA GLU A 128 -36.93 -2.23 26.28
C GLU A 128 -35.73 -3.13 25.94
N HIS A 129 -34.81 -3.30 26.89
CA HIS A 129 -33.60 -4.10 26.71
C HIS A 129 -33.55 -5.27 27.70
N ASP A 130 -33.35 -6.49 27.18
CA ASP A 130 -33.15 -7.67 28.02
C ASP A 130 -31.75 -7.74 28.64
N ALA A 131 -31.67 -8.21 29.88
CA ALA A 131 -30.41 -8.50 30.56
C ALA A 131 -29.69 -9.74 29.96
N PRO A 132 -28.35 -9.85 30.07
CA PRO A 132 -27.44 -8.93 30.74
C PRO A 132 -26.92 -7.81 29.83
N PHE A 133 -26.92 -6.57 30.32
CA PHE A 133 -26.30 -5.42 29.64
C PHE A 133 -25.84 -4.35 30.63
N TYR A 134 -24.87 -3.53 30.23
CA TYR A 134 -24.44 -2.36 30.99
C TYR A 134 -25.30 -1.15 30.63
N HIS A 135 -25.99 -0.61 31.62
CA HIS A 135 -26.73 0.64 31.53
C HIS A 135 -25.83 1.80 31.96
N ILE A 136 -25.39 2.61 31.00
CA ILE A 136 -24.59 3.80 31.26
C ILE A 136 -25.53 4.95 31.59
N LYS A 137 -25.61 5.32 32.87
CA LYS A 137 -26.53 6.36 33.36
C LYS A 137 -26.01 7.77 33.17
N ALA A 138 -24.68 7.94 33.11
CA ALA A 138 -24.04 9.22 32.87
C ALA A 138 -22.78 9.04 32.03
N SER A 139 -22.62 9.87 31.00
CA SER A 139 -21.45 9.86 30.14
C SER A 139 -21.23 11.22 29.46
N ASN A 140 -20.01 11.47 29.00
CA ASN A 140 -19.65 12.69 28.28
C ASN A 140 -19.32 12.35 26.82
N LEU A 141 -20.02 12.95 25.87
CA LEU A 141 -19.72 12.76 24.45
C LEU A 141 -18.35 13.39 24.12
N ARG A 142 -17.45 12.61 23.52
CA ARG A 142 -16.08 13.04 23.17
C ARG A 142 -15.87 13.18 21.68
N GLU A 143 -16.50 12.33 20.88
CA GLU A 143 -16.37 12.30 19.43
C GLU A 143 -17.59 11.65 18.76
N VAL A 144 -17.71 11.90 17.45
CA VAL A 144 -18.52 11.10 16.54
C VAL A 144 -17.61 10.60 15.42
N SER A 145 -17.73 9.34 15.06
CA SER A 145 -16.85 8.67 14.10
C SER A 145 -17.63 8.14 12.91
N VAL A 146 -17.11 8.36 11.70
CA VAL A 146 -17.63 7.79 10.45
C VAL A 146 -17.09 6.38 10.31
N VAL A 147 -17.97 5.39 10.24
CA VAL A 147 -17.59 3.97 10.28
C VAL A 147 -18.47 3.15 9.34
N ALA A 148 -17.97 1.98 8.90
CA ALA A 148 -18.77 1.05 8.08
C ALA A 148 -19.83 0.31 8.91
N VAL A 149 -19.61 0.18 10.22
CA VAL A 149 -20.55 -0.42 11.19
C VAL A 149 -20.66 0.56 12.35
N GLY A 150 -21.83 1.17 12.48
CA GLY A 150 -22.12 2.23 13.43
C GLY A 150 -22.38 1.75 14.85
N ALA A 151 -22.83 2.67 15.70
CA ALA A 151 -23.15 2.36 17.09
C ALA A 151 -24.29 1.31 17.18
N ASP A 152 -25.25 1.38 16.27
CA ASP A 152 -26.32 0.39 16.16
C ASP A 152 -26.81 0.29 14.70
N ASP A 153 -27.66 -0.71 14.45
CA ASP A 153 -28.16 -1.08 13.12
C ASP A 153 -29.00 0.01 12.44
N SER A 154 -29.39 1.07 13.15
CA SER A 154 -30.23 2.15 12.62
C SER A 154 -29.46 3.43 12.28
N THR A 155 -28.19 3.51 12.70
CA THR A 155 -27.32 4.67 12.42
C THR A 155 -27.09 4.87 10.93
N ASN A 156 -26.95 6.13 10.51
CA ASN A 156 -26.69 6.49 9.13
C ASN A 156 -25.98 7.84 9.04
N MET A 157 -25.28 8.05 7.93
CA MET A 157 -24.65 9.31 7.56
C MET A 157 -25.09 9.72 6.16
N LYS A 158 -25.41 11.00 5.98
CA LYS A 158 -25.59 11.62 4.67
C LYS A 158 -24.57 12.72 4.48
N VAL A 159 -23.92 12.72 3.32
CA VAL A 159 -23.02 13.79 2.88
C VAL A 159 -23.67 14.50 1.70
N ALA A 160 -24.02 15.77 1.87
CA ALA A 160 -24.56 16.57 0.78
C ALA A 160 -23.41 17.08 -0.09
N ALA A 161 -23.36 16.64 -1.33
CA ALA A 161 -22.50 17.21 -2.36
C ALA A 161 -23.21 18.39 -3.04
N MET A 162 -22.51 19.51 -3.26
CA MET A 162 -23.01 20.56 -4.15
C MET A 162 -23.09 20.01 -5.58
N PHE A 163 -24.29 20.10 -6.16
CA PHE A 163 -24.53 19.87 -7.58
C PHE A 163 -24.35 21.21 -8.28
N ASP A 164 -23.21 21.38 -8.95
CA ASP A 164 -22.91 22.59 -9.72
C ASP A 164 -23.48 22.40 -11.14
N LEU A 165 -24.73 22.81 -11.34
CA LEU A 165 -25.33 22.87 -12.67
C LEU A 165 -24.71 24.03 -13.43
N LYS A 166 -23.66 23.73 -14.21
CA LYS A 166 -23.33 24.54 -15.38
C LYS A 166 -24.39 24.29 -16.44
N THR A 167 -25.43 25.10 -16.44
CA THR A 167 -26.35 25.22 -17.57
C THR A 167 -25.83 26.29 -18.51
N ASP A 168 -25.45 25.86 -19.71
CA ASP A 168 -25.18 26.73 -20.85
C ASP A 168 -26.41 27.58 -21.18
N GLU A 169 -26.16 28.85 -21.49
CA GLU A 169 -27.16 29.84 -21.88
C GLU A 169 -27.86 29.45 -23.19
N LYS A 170 -29.20 29.51 -23.20
CA LYS A 170 -29.99 30.19 -24.25
C LYS A 170 -31.48 30.30 -23.88
N GLU A 171 -31.92 31.56 -23.82
CA GLU A 171 -33.24 32.09 -24.15
C GLU A 171 -34.49 31.57 -23.40
N GLN A 172 -35.09 32.44 -22.58
CA GLN A 172 -36.25 33.25 -23.00
C GLN A 172 -36.70 34.21 -21.90
N GLU A 173 -36.62 35.50 -22.20
CA GLU A 173 -37.39 36.56 -21.54
C GLU A 173 -38.90 36.38 -21.84
N ILE A 174 -39.77 36.72 -20.89
CA ILE A 174 -40.86 37.71 -21.03
C ILE A 174 -41.71 37.76 -19.74
N GLN A 175 -41.61 38.92 -19.08
CA GLN A 175 -42.64 39.74 -18.41
C GLN A 175 -43.53 39.15 -17.28
N ALA A 176 -43.39 39.73 -16.07
CA ALA A 176 -44.30 40.75 -15.49
C ALA A 176 -44.01 40.85 -13.97
N GLN A 177 -43.25 41.84 -13.47
CA GLN A 177 -43.65 43.21 -13.11
C GLN A 177 -44.90 43.36 -12.22
N ALA A 178 -44.65 43.70 -10.94
CA ALA A 178 -45.27 44.80 -10.19
C ALA A 178 -44.29 45.20 -9.07
N LYS A 179 -43.44 46.22 -9.28
CA LYS A 179 -43.52 47.61 -8.76
C LYS A 179 -43.73 47.70 -7.23
N GLY A 180 -42.95 48.47 -6.46
CA GLY A 180 -42.36 49.76 -6.83
C GLY A 180 -40.94 50.01 -6.34
N ALA A 181 -40.26 50.85 -7.11
CA ALA A 181 -39.09 51.62 -6.70
C ALA A 181 -39.56 52.91 -6.04
N GLU A 182 -38.85 53.35 -5.02
CA GLU A 182 -38.81 54.76 -4.61
C GLU A 182 -37.37 55.18 -4.29
N GLU A 183 -37.11 56.44 -4.60
CA GLU A 183 -35.86 57.19 -4.70
C GLU A 183 -35.01 57.33 -3.41
N PRO A 184 -33.77 57.85 -3.52
CA PRO A 184 -32.82 57.88 -2.41
C PRO A 184 -33.23 58.90 -1.35
N ALA A 185 -33.49 58.41 -0.14
CA ALA A 185 -33.76 59.25 1.00
C ALA A 185 -32.48 59.96 1.46
N LYS A 186 -32.60 61.29 1.53
CA LYS A 186 -31.63 62.25 2.07
C LYS A 186 -31.15 61.84 3.46
N ALA A 187 -29.87 62.10 3.70
CA ALA A 187 -29.24 62.02 5.01
C ALA A 187 -29.99 62.86 6.05
N GLU A 188 -30.52 62.20 7.07
CA GLU A 188 -30.83 62.83 8.36
C GLU A 188 -29.54 62.90 9.20
N PRO A 189 -29.41 63.88 10.11
CA PRO A 189 -28.17 64.14 10.82
C PRO A 189 -27.89 63.00 11.79
N ILE A 190 -26.72 62.37 11.63
CA ILE A 190 -26.19 61.40 12.59
C ILE A 190 -25.98 62.14 13.90
N ASP A 191 -26.74 61.78 14.94
CA ASP A 191 -26.55 62.32 16.29
C ASP A 191 -25.18 61.85 16.81
N GLN A 192 -24.19 62.73 16.69
CA GLN A 192 -22.80 62.49 17.10
C GLN A 192 -22.70 62.13 18.59
N THR A 193 -23.74 62.41 19.40
CA THR A 193 -23.76 62.10 20.82
C THR A 193 -23.98 60.61 21.13
N GLU A 194 -24.77 59.88 20.34
CA GLU A 194 -25.02 58.44 20.57
C GLU A 194 -23.83 57.54 20.16
N ILE A 195 -23.12 57.91 19.09
CA ILE A 195 -21.91 57.18 18.64
C ILE A 195 -20.77 57.39 19.64
N ALA A 196 -20.60 58.63 20.12
CA ALA A 196 -19.64 58.94 21.17
C ALA A 196 -19.96 58.22 22.49
N ALA A 197 -21.24 58.15 22.88
CA ALA A 197 -21.67 57.44 24.09
C ALA A 197 -21.38 55.93 24.02
N LYS A 198 -21.61 55.28 22.87
CA LYS A 198 -21.29 53.86 22.66
C LYS A 198 -19.78 53.60 22.67
N ALA A 199 -18.97 54.45 22.02
CA ALA A 199 -17.51 54.31 22.02
C ALA A 199 -16.92 54.47 23.44
N ILE A 200 -17.44 55.43 24.23
CA ILE A 200 -17.03 55.63 25.63
C ILE A 200 -17.43 54.42 26.49
N SER A 201 -18.62 53.82 26.28
CA SER A 201 -19.06 52.65 27.04
C SER A 201 -18.23 51.39 26.74
N GLN A 202 -17.82 51.20 25.48
CA GLN A 202 -16.95 50.11 25.05
C GLN A 202 -15.55 50.28 25.62
N GLU A 203 -15.02 51.50 25.61
CA GLU A 203 -13.69 51.79 26.16
C GLU A 203 -13.65 51.60 27.68
N ARG A 204 -14.70 52.01 28.41
CA ARG A 204 -14.83 51.73 29.84
C ARG A 204 -14.87 50.23 30.14
N THR A 205 -15.58 49.46 29.32
CA THR A 205 -15.65 48.00 29.44
C THR A 205 -14.29 47.34 29.16
N ARG A 206 -13.56 47.82 28.14
CA ARG A 206 -12.20 47.34 27.81
C ARG A 206 -11.21 47.60 28.96
N VAL A 207 -11.20 48.83 29.48
CA VAL A 207 -10.32 49.20 30.61
C VAL A 207 -10.65 48.37 31.85
N ALA A 208 -11.94 48.19 32.19
CA ALA A 208 -12.35 47.35 33.31
C ALA A 208 -11.90 45.89 33.17
N ALA A 209 -11.98 45.31 31.96
CA ALA A 209 -11.50 43.96 31.68
C ALA A 209 -9.98 43.83 31.81
N ILE A 210 -9.21 44.84 31.38
CA ILE A 210 -7.75 44.88 31.53
C ILE A 210 -7.35 44.95 33.00
N ARG A 211 -8.02 45.80 33.81
CA ARG A 211 -7.76 45.88 35.25
C ARG A 211 -8.03 44.57 35.98
N ASN A 212 -9.15 43.91 35.66
CA ASN A 212 -9.46 42.60 36.23
C ASN A 212 -8.43 41.52 35.84
N LEU A 213 -7.87 41.61 34.63
CA LEU A 213 -6.87 40.66 34.15
C LEU A 213 -5.50 40.88 34.81
N CYS A 214 -5.12 42.13 35.09
CA CYS A 214 -3.87 42.48 35.78
C CYS A 214 -3.95 42.30 37.30
N GLY A 215 -5.15 42.32 37.89
CA GLY A 215 -5.40 41.90 39.28
C GLY A 215 -4.65 42.68 40.37
N GLY A 216 -4.06 43.83 40.05
CA GLY A 216 -3.23 44.64 40.96
C GLY A 216 -1.81 44.10 41.20
N GLU A 217 -1.34 43.11 40.43
CA GLU A 217 0.02 42.54 40.54
C GLU A 217 0.93 42.94 39.37
N TYR A 218 0.38 43.49 38.28
CA TYR A 218 1.10 43.81 37.05
C TYR A 218 0.82 45.27 36.60
N ASP A 219 1.08 46.22 37.50
CA ASP A 219 0.76 47.66 37.31
C ASP A 219 1.41 48.25 36.05
N ASP A 220 2.66 47.90 35.75
CA ASP A 220 3.39 48.38 34.57
C ASP A 220 2.74 47.91 33.25
N ILE A 221 2.22 46.68 33.23
CA ILE A 221 1.54 46.10 32.06
C ILE A 221 0.14 46.68 31.94
N GLU A 222 -0.54 46.93 33.06
CA GLU A 222 -1.84 47.60 33.08
C GLU A 222 -1.75 49.02 32.51
N GLU A 223 -0.80 49.83 32.99
CA GLU A 223 -0.61 51.21 32.54
C GLU A 223 -0.28 51.28 31.04
N GLN A 224 0.59 50.39 30.56
CA GLN A 224 0.90 50.29 29.14
C GLN A 224 -0.28 49.81 28.29
N ALA A 225 -1.05 48.83 28.76
CA ALA A 225 -2.20 48.29 28.02
C ALA A 225 -3.36 49.31 27.91
N ILE A 226 -3.53 50.17 28.93
CA ILE A 226 -4.52 51.25 28.91
C ILE A 226 -4.03 52.39 27.99
N THR A 227 -2.80 52.87 28.19
CA THR A 227 -2.25 54.03 27.46
C THR A 227 -2.03 53.75 25.98
N ALA A 228 -1.56 52.55 25.63
CA ALA A 228 -1.29 52.16 24.24
C ALA A 228 -2.48 51.48 23.55
N GLY A 229 -3.65 51.39 24.18
CA GLY A 229 -4.87 50.87 23.57
C GLY A 229 -4.83 49.38 23.21
N TRP A 230 -4.18 48.54 24.02
CA TRP A 230 -4.03 47.11 23.69
C TRP A 230 -5.35 46.33 23.76
N SER A 231 -5.47 45.27 22.97
CA SER A 231 -6.57 44.33 23.09
C SER A 231 -6.41 43.44 24.33
N ILE A 232 -7.52 42.94 24.87
CA ILE A 232 -7.54 42.07 26.07
C ILE A 232 -6.65 40.83 25.87
N GLU A 233 -6.62 40.27 24.65
CA GLU A 233 -5.78 39.12 24.31
C GLU A 233 -4.28 39.44 24.38
N LYS A 234 -3.88 40.63 23.92
CA LYS A 234 -2.48 41.06 23.97
C LYS A 234 -2.02 41.29 25.41
N THR A 235 -2.87 41.88 26.25
CA THR A 235 -2.59 42.04 27.68
C THR A 235 -2.49 40.69 28.39
N SER A 236 -3.40 39.74 28.11
CA SER A 236 -3.35 38.37 28.64
C SER A 236 -2.04 37.66 28.31
N LYS A 237 -1.57 37.80 27.08
CA LYS A 237 -0.29 37.22 26.67
C LYS A 237 0.90 37.84 27.42
N ALA A 238 0.92 39.16 27.59
CA ALA A 238 1.98 39.86 28.31
C ALA A 238 2.01 39.50 29.82
N VAL A 239 0.84 39.41 30.45
CA VAL A 239 0.72 38.98 31.86
C VAL A 239 1.17 37.52 32.02
N LEU A 240 0.79 36.62 31.10
CA LEU A 240 1.24 35.22 31.11
C LEU A 240 2.75 35.06 30.91
N GLU A 241 3.38 35.97 30.16
CA GLU A 241 4.82 35.99 29.95
C GLU A 241 5.56 36.47 31.21
N ALA A 242 5.08 37.53 31.86
CA ALA A 242 5.58 37.98 33.16
C ALA A 242 5.43 36.91 34.26
N ILE A 243 4.31 36.16 34.28
CA ILE A 243 4.10 35.01 35.19
C ILE A 243 5.11 33.88 34.93
N ARG A 244 5.54 33.69 33.68
CA ARG A 244 6.53 32.65 33.33
C ARG A 244 7.94 33.06 33.74
N GLU A 245 8.27 34.34 33.64
CA GLU A 245 9.56 34.87 34.06
C GLU A 245 9.71 34.93 35.58
N SER A 246 8.63 35.16 36.33
CA SER A 246 8.66 35.23 37.80
C SER A 246 8.67 33.87 38.51
N ARG A 247 8.60 32.73 37.78
CA ARG A 247 8.69 31.40 38.39
C ARG A 247 10.12 31.10 38.87
N PRO A 248 10.34 30.79 40.16
CA PRO A 248 11.65 30.39 40.66
C PRO A 248 12.07 29.06 40.01
N LYS A 249 13.21 29.08 39.31
CA LYS A 249 13.87 27.86 38.82
C LYS A 249 14.48 27.12 40.01
N ALA A 250 13.72 26.20 40.60
CA ALA A 250 14.26 25.21 41.51
C ALA A 250 15.11 24.22 40.69
N ASP A 251 16.42 24.26 40.90
CA ASP A 251 17.39 23.31 40.36
C ASP A 251 17.26 21.99 41.13
N VAL A 252 16.27 21.19 40.76
CA VAL A 252 16.18 19.79 41.19
C VAL A 252 16.59 18.96 39.98
N GLY A 253 17.80 18.40 40.05
CA GLY A 253 18.33 17.45 39.08
C GLY A 253 17.52 16.16 39.05
N ILE A 254 16.32 16.22 38.48
CA ILE A 254 15.61 15.05 37.97
C ILE A 254 15.97 15.00 36.50
N SER A 255 16.80 14.04 36.12
CA SER A 255 16.91 13.65 34.72
C SER A 255 15.57 13.05 34.30
N VAL A 256 14.63 13.91 33.91
CA VAL A 256 13.44 13.47 33.20
C VAL A 256 13.97 12.89 31.89
N LYS A 257 13.99 11.56 31.77
CA LYS A 257 14.16 10.87 30.49
C LYS A 257 13.02 11.33 29.59
N ARG A 258 13.23 12.44 28.90
CA ARG A 258 12.27 13.08 28.02
C ARG A 258 12.39 12.42 26.65
N GLN A 259 11.96 11.17 26.55
CA GLN A 259 11.65 10.51 25.28
C GLN A 259 10.85 9.23 25.55
N PRO A 260 9.90 8.86 24.66
CA PRO A 260 9.38 7.50 24.62
C PRO A 260 10.53 6.56 24.21
N GLN A 261 11.36 6.15 25.17
CA GLN A 261 12.55 5.33 24.94
C GLN A 261 12.20 3.93 24.40
N GLY A 262 10.97 3.45 24.62
CA GLY A 262 10.54 2.12 24.19
C GLY A 262 10.73 1.90 22.69
N ASP A 263 10.18 2.76 21.83
CA ASP A 263 10.26 2.56 20.37
C ASP A 263 11.64 2.89 19.81
N THR A 264 12.32 3.89 20.38
CA THR A 264 13.70 4.22 19.98
C THR A 264 14.66 3.07 20.29
N MET A 265 14.48 2.41 21.44
CA MET A 265 15.31 1.28 21.84
C MET A 265 14.96 -0.01 21.07
N LYS A 266 13.69 -0.25 20.75
CA LYS A 266 13.28 -1.33 19.83
C LYS A 266 13.92 -1.18 18.45
N ASN A 267 13.84 0.02 17.86
CA ASN A 267 14.45 0.30 16.57
C ASN A 267 15.99 0.13 16.60
N THR A 268 16.62 0.51 17.72
CA THR A 268 18.07 0.32 17.91
C THR A 268 18.43 -1.17 18.01
N LEU A 269 17.64 -1.98 18.72
CA LEU A 269 17.82 -3.43 18.81
C LEU A 269 17.59 -4.12 17.46
N GLU A 270 16.56 -3.71 16.71
CA GLU A 270 16.27 -4.21 15.39
C GLU A 270 17.39 -3.90 14.39
N ALA A 271 17.83 -2.64 14.34
CA ALA A 271 18.95 -2.23 13.52
C ALA A 271 20.25 -2.95 13.89
N ALA A 272 20.50 -3.22 15.18
CA ALA A 272 21.68 -3.96 15.63
C ALA A 272 21.65 -5.43 15.15
N LEU A 273 20.49 -6.07 15.22
CA LEU A 273 20.28 -7.40 14.66
C LEU A 273 20.41 -7.41 13.13
N CYS A 274 19.90 -6.39 12.43
CA CYS A 274 20.07 -6.22 10.99
C CYS A 274 21.55 -6.08 10.59
N LEU A 275 22.31 -5.28 11.34
CA LEU A 275 23.74 -5.10 11.15
C LEU A 275 24.52 -6.40 11.42
N ARG A 276 24.14 -7.18 12.44
CA ARG A 276 24.70 -8.53 12.71
C ARG A 276 24.32 -9.54 11.63
N ALA A 277 23.14 -9.38 11.03
CA ALA A 277 22.64 -10.18 9.91
C ALA A 277 23.33 -9.88 8.56
N GLY A 278 24.28 -8.95 8.51
CA GLY A 278 25.02 -8.59 7.29
C GLY A 278 24.24 -7.70 6.31
N LEU A 279 23.28 -6.92 6.81
CA LEU A 279 22.74 -5.75 6.09
C LEU A 279 23.73 -4.58 6.27
N SER A 280 23.91 -3.75 5.24
CA SER A 280 24.83 -2.61 5.34
C SER A 280 24.20 -1.47 6.14
N GLY A 281 25.03 -0.66 6.79
CA GLY A 281 24.56 0.55 7.47
C GLY A 281 23.77 1.46 6.52
N ASP A 282 24.25 1.61 5.29
CA ASP A 282 23.63 2.45 4.25
C ASP A 282 22.21 2.01 3.87
N GLU A 283 21.93 0.70 3.84
CA GLU A 283 20.59 0.16 3.60
C GLU A 283 19.64 0.51 4.75
N LEU A 284 20.16 0.55 5.99
CA LEU A 284 19.39 0.78 7.21
C LEU A 284 19.17 2.26 7.53
N LEU A 285 20.02 3.15 7.01
CA LEU A 285 19.89 4.60 7.20
C LEU A 285 18.53 5.14 6.71
N LYS A 286 18.02 4.59 5.59
CA LYS A 286 16.71 4.98 5.03
C LYS A 286 15.54 4.66 5.97
N ASP A 287 15.64 3.56 6.71
CA ASP A 287 14.53 3.02 7.49
C ASP A 287 14.56 3.49 8.96
N TYR A 288 15.76 3.66 9.54
CA TYR A 288 15.93 3.97 10.97
C TYR A 288 16.61 5.31 11.28
N GLY A 289 17.29 5.91 10.31
CA GLY A 289 18.06 7.15 10.49
C GLY A 289 19.44 6.95 11.15
N GLU A 290 20.30 7.98 11.00
CA GLU A 290 21.72 7.93 11.36
C GLU A 290 21.97 7.67 12.86
N ALA A 291 21.27 8.39 13.74
CA ALA A 291 21.43 8.26 15.18
C ALA A 291 21.09 6.85 15.70
N THR A 292 20.08 6.18 15.13
CA THR A 292 19.69 4.82 15.51
C THR A 292 20.67 3.78 14.97
N VAL A 293 21.20 3.96 13.75
CA VAL A 293 22.20 3.06 13.18
C VAL A 293 23.54 3.16 13.93
N GLU A 294 23.96 4.36 14.35
CA GLU A 294 25.17 4.54 15.15
C GLU A 294 25.03 3.93 16.56
N ALA A 295 23.87 4.11 17.19
CA ALA A 295 23.58 3.47 18.48
C ALA A 295 23.49 1.93 18.35
N ALA A 296 22.97 1.44 17.22
CA ALA A 296 22.85 0.02 16.91
C ALA A 296 24.22 -0.64 16.70
N ASP A 297 25.16 0.04 16.03
CA ASP A 297 26.52 -0.49 15.81
C ASP A 297 27.26 -0.73 17.14
N LYS A 298 27.04 0.15 18.13
CA LYS A 298 27.59 0.01 19.50
C LYS A 298 27.09 -1.24 20.24
N ILE A 299 25.89 -1.73 19.92
CA ILE A 299 25.27 -2.91 20.58
C ILE A 299 25.18 -4.15 19.67
N ARG A 300 25.80 -4.10 18.49
CA ARG A 300 25.77 -5.15 17.45
C ARG A 300 26.19 -6.54 17.94
N ALA A 301 27.05 -6.60 18.96
CA ALA A 301 27.61 -7.84 19.50
C ALA A 301 26.72 -8.54 20.56
N LYS A 302 25.56 -7.98 20.93
CA LYS A 302 24.65 -8.62 21.90
C LYS A 302 24.18 -10.00 21.41
N ALA A 303 24.19 -10.98 22.31
CA ALA A 303 23.69 -12.33 22.03
C ALA A 303 22.15 -12.34 21.99
N LEU A 304 21.54 -13.34 21.36
CA LEU A 304 20.07 -13.44 21.30
C LEU A 304 19.42 -13.47 22.71
N PRO A 305 19.96 -14.19 23.72
CA PRO A 305 19.48 -14.11 25.11
C PRO A 305 19.51 -12.69 25.70
N ASP A 306 20.53 -11.89 25.38
CA ASP A 306 20.61 -10.51 25.85
C ASP A 306 19.53 -9.64 25.20
N VAL A 307 19.27 -9.85 23.91
CA VAL A 307 18.18 -9.14 23.19
C VAL A 307 16.81 -9.54 23.75
N LEU A 308 16.61 -10.83 24.07
CA LEU A 308 15.40 -11.34 24.73
C LEU A 308 15.16 -10.61 26.06
N LEU A 309 16.23 -10.44 26.85
CA LEU A 309 16.18 -9.79 28.14
C LEU A 309 15.89 -8.28 28.02
N GLU A 310 16.48 -7.58 27.05
CA GLU A 310 16.15 -6.17 26.79
C GLU A 310 14.70 -6.01 26.30
N CYS A 311 14.17 -6.94 25.51
CA CYS A 311 12.75 -6.89 25.09
C CYS A 311 11.79 -7.03 26.28
N ILE A 312 12.08 -7.94 27.22
CA ILE A 312 11.31 -8.08 28.47
C ILE A 312 11.37 -6.78 29.29
N ARG A 313 12.56 -6.18 29.40
CA ARG A 313 12.77 -4.91 30.13
C ARG A 313 12.03 -3.73 29.48
N ILE A 314 12.04 -3.64 28.16
CA ILE A 314 11.34 -2.59 27.40
C ILE A 314 9.82 -2.65 27.67
N GLU A 315 9.28 -3.84 27.88
CA GLU A 315 7.86 -4.05 28.17
C GLU A 315 7.52 -4.05 29.67
N GLY A 316 8.50 -3.81 30.54
CA GLY A 316 8.29 -3.73 31.99
C GLY A 316 7.93 -5.05 32.65
N MET A 317 8.14 -6.18 31.98
CA MET A 317 7.90 -7.51 32.53
C MET A 317 9.04 -7.95 33.46
N SER A 318 8.72 -8.78 34.46
CA SER A 318 9.72 -9.34 35.37
C SER A 318 10.59 -10.36 34.63
N VAL A 319 11.91 -10.20 34.71
CA VAL A 319 12.86 -11.14 34.10
C VAL A 319 12.93 -12.41 34.98
N PRO A 320 12.59 -13.59 34.46
CA PRO A 320 12.74 -14.85 35.20
C PRO A 320 14.23 -15.12 35.47
N GLY A 321 14.60 -15.32 36.73
CA GLY A 321 16.00 -15.38 37.14
C GLY A 321 16.75 -16.69 36.87
N ASP A 322 16.05 -17.83 36.75
CA ASP A 322 16.68 -19.15 36.90
C ASP A 322 16.37 -20.19 35.80
N SER A 323 15.54 -19.85 34.81
CA SER A 323 15.19 -20.81 33.74
C SER A 323 15.22 -20.18 32.36
N ASP A 324 16.11 -20.68 31.50
CA ASP A 324 16.14 -20.32 30.08
C ASP A 324 14.79 -20.55 29.40
N THR A 325 14.05 -21.58 29.81
CA THR A 325 12.71 -21.83 29.29
C THR A 325 11.74 -20.73 29.69
N ALA A 326 11.79 -20.30 30.96
CA ALA A 326 10.96 -19.21 31.44
C ALA A 326 11.34 -17.87 30.80
N LEU A 327 12.64 -17.60 30.60
CA LEU A 327 13.14 -16.43 29.88
C LEU A 327 12.62 -16.40 28.44
N ILE A 328 12.76 -17.52 27.72
CA ILE A 328 12.29 -17.65 26.34
C ILE A 328 10.76 -17.48 26.26
N GLN A 329 10.02 -18.09 27.19
CA GLN A 329 8.56 -17.99 27.23
C GLN A 329 8.10 -16.57 27.57
N ALA A 330 8.73 -15.91 28.54
CA ALA A 330 8.46 -14.53 28.90
C ALA A 330 8.78 -13.57 27.73
N ALA A 331 9.92 -13.77 27.08
CA ALA A 331 10.34 -12.96 25.95
C ALA A 331 9.44 -13.15 24.72
N PHE A 332 8.94 -14.36 24.45
CA PHE A 332 7.96 -14.57 23.36
C PHE A 332 6.54 -14.16 23.71
N SER A 333 6.24 -13.96 24.99
CA SER A 333 5.00 -13.31 25.41
C SER A 333 5.04 -11.79 25.20
N THR A 334 6.22 -11.23 24.87
CA THR A 334 6.35 -9.81 24.47
C THR A 334 5.79 -9.56 23.07
N VAL A 335 5.38 -8.33 22.80
CA VAL A 335 4.99 -7.90 21.44
C VAL A 335 6.23 -7.56 20.60
N SER A 336 7.26 -7.01 21.25
CA SER A 336 8.42 -6.39 20.62
C SER A 336 9.37 -7.39 19.97
N LEU A 337 9.75 -8.44 20.69
CA LEU A 337 10.72 -9.43 20.19
C LEU A 337 10.24 -10.11 18.89
N PRO A 338 9.04 -10.72 18.84
CA PRO A 338 8.62 -11.40 17.61
C PRO A 338 8.32 -10.41 16.46
N GLY A 339 8.11 -9.12 16.73
CA GLY A 339 8.09 -8.06 15.72
C GLY A 339 9.48 -7.81 15.12
N ILE A 340 10.46 -7.54 15.98
CA ILE A 340 11.87 -7.32 15.61
C ILE A 340 12.42 -8.50 14.78
N LEU A 341 12.21 -9.73 15.24
CA LEU A 341 12.69 -10.93 14.54
C LEU A 341 12.02 -11.11 13.17
N SER A 342 10.74 -10.77 13.04
CA SER A 342 10.03 -10.85 11.74
C SER A 342 10.55 -9.82 10.76
N ASN A 343 10.79 -8.59 11.21
CA ASN A 343 11.31 -7.52 10.36
C ASN A 343 12.74 -7.83 9.88
N VAL A 344 13.63 -8.25 10.79
CA VAL A 344 15.01 -8.65 10.45
C VAL A 344 15.02 -9.83 9.47
N ALA A 345 14.17 -10.84 9.70
CA ALA A 345 14.02 -11.98 8.81
C ALA A 345 13.52 -11.56 7.42
N ASN A 346 12.53 -10.66 7.35
CA ASN A 346 11.98 -10.17 6.09
C ASN A 346 13.04 -9.40 5.29
N LYS A 347 13.74 -8.43 5.90
CA LYS A 347 14.80 -7.66 5.23
C LYS A 347 15.92 -8.58 4.71
N ARG A 348 16.33 -9.57 5.51
CA ARG A 348 17.37 -10.52 5.09
C ARG A 348 16.90 -11.40 3.93
N MET A 349 15.66 -11.90 3.99
CA MET A 349 15.07 -12.71 2.93
C MET A 349 14.96 -11.90 1.63
N LEU A 350 14.47 -10.66 1.72
CA LEU A 350 14.28 -9.78 0.57
C LEU A 350 15.61 -9.46 -0.11
N LYS A 351 16.67 -9.17 0.66
CA LYS A 351 18.01 -9.00 0.11
C LYS A 351 18.50 -10.26 -0.62
N ALA A 352 18.30 -11.42 -0.02
CA ALA A 352 18.68 -12.69 -0.65
C ALA A 352 17.89 -12.93 -1.94
N PHE A 353 16.59 -12.66 -1.94
CA PHE A 353 15.71 -12.77 -3.10
C PHE A 353 16.17 -11.87 -4.24
N GLN A 354 16.42 -10.58 -3.97
CA GLN A 354 16.87 -9.60 -4.96
C GLN A 354 18.28 -9.85 -5.50
N SER A 355 19.15 -10.50 -4.70
CA SER A 355 20.52 -10.81 -5.11
C SER A 355 20.63 -11.95 -6.12
N GLN A 356 19.57 -12.74 -6.32
CA GLN A 356 19.61 -13.87 -7.25
C GLN A 356 19.48 -13.39 -8.70
N PRO A 357 20.41 -13.76 -9.59
CA PRO A 357 20.28 -13.48 -11.01
C PRO A 357 19.22 -14.42 -11.61
N LEU A 358 18.05 -13.88 -11.93
CA LEU A 358 16.95 -14.61 -12.56
C LEU A 358 16.93 -14.38 -14.08
N ILE A 359 16.52 -15.42 -14.81
CA ILE A 359 16.41 -15.39 -16.27
C ILE A 359 14.98 -15.08 -16.70
N ALA A 360 13.97 -15.69 -16.06
CA ALA A 360 12.57 -15.55 -16.45
C ALA A 360 12.09 -14.09 -16.52
N PRO A 361 12.39 -13.20 -15.54
CA PRO A 361 11.97 -11.78 -15.62
C PRO A 361 12.59 -10.99 -16.78
N ARG A 362 13.58 -11.52 -17.49
CA ARG A 362 14.14 -10.91 -18.70
C ARG A 362 13.41 -11.35 -19.97
N LEU A 363 12.76 -12.50 -19.92
CA LEU A 363 12.08 -13.16 -21.05
C LEU A 363 10.55 -13.10 -20.96
N CYS A 364 10.02 -12.71 -19.80
CA CYS A 364 8.59 -12.68 -19.52
C CYS A 364 8.13 -11.25 -19.22
N SER A 365 6.87 -10.97 -19.50
CA SER A 365 6.18 -9.79 -18.98
C SER A 365 5.78 -10.01 -17.52
N ASP A 366 5.53 -8.92 -16.79
CA ASP A 366 4.96 -8.98 -15.44
C ASP A 366 3.47 -8.63 -15.50
N GLY A 367 2.64 -9.47 -14.88
CA GLY A 367 1.20 -9.30 -14.78
C GLY A 367 0.72 -9.26 -13.34
N ASP A 368 -0.27 -8.43 -13.06
CA ASP A 368 -0.95 -8.41 -11.75
C ASP A 368 -2.32 -9.09 -11.85
N LEU A 369 -2.55 -10.05 -10.95
CA LEU A 369 -3.81 -10.78 -10.82
C LEU A 369 -4.45 -10.48 -9.45
N ASN A 370 -5.77 -10.33 -9.44
CA ASN A 370 -6.51 -9.96 -8.22
C ASN A 370 -6.91 -11.18 -7.37
N ASP A 371 -7.06 -12.35 -7.98
CA ASP A 371 -7.47 -13.59 -7.34
C ASP A 371 -6.74 -14.83 -7.92
N PHE A 372 -7.07 -16.02 -7.38
CA PHE A 372 -6.48 -17.32 -7.78
C PHE A 372 -7.27 -18.03 -8.88
N LYS A 373 -8.29 -17.37 -9.45
CA LYS A 373 -9.05 -17.96 -10.56
C LYS A 373 -8.21 -17.89 -11.82
N GLU A 374 -8.56 -18.74 -12.77
CA GLU A 374 -8.01 -18.64 -14.11
C GLU A 374 -8.49 -17.30 -14.72
N ASN A 375 -7.55 -16.40 -14.95
CA ASN A 375 -7.78 -15.10 -15.54
C ASN A 375 -7.47 -15.18 -17.03
N GLU A 376 -8.31 -14.57 -17.84
CA GLU A 376 -8.25 -14.62 -19.29
C GLU A 376 -7.69 -13.30 -19.79
N ARG A 377 -6.54 -13.38 -20.46
CA ARG A 377 -5.96 -12.27 -21.20
C ARG A 377 -6.42 -12.38 -22.64
N PHE A 378 -7.03 -11.31 -23.13
CA PHE A 378 -7.42 -11.20 -24.54
C PHE A 378 -6.40 -10.31 -25.23
N ARG A 379 -5.81 -10.83 -26.30
CA ARG A 379 -5.15 -10.02 -27.31
C ARG A 379 -6.19 -9.75 -28.38
N LEU A 380 -6.55 -8.48 -28.55
CA LEU A 380 -7.27 -8.02 -29.74
C LEU A 380 -6.23 -7.88 -30.86
N THR A 381 -6.32 -8.75 -31.86
CA THR A 381 -5.69 -8.54 -33.15
C THR A 381 -6.73 -7.87 -34.04
N ASP A 382 -6.42 -6.65 -34.49
CA ASP A 382 -7.28 -5.92 -35.42
C ASP A 382 -7.11 -6.52 -36.82
N VAL A 383 -8.20 -7.00 -37.41
CA VAL A 383 -8.23 -7.76 -38.66
C VAL A 383 -8.79 -6.89 -39.77
N GLY A 384 -7.88 -6.37 -40.60
CA GLY A 384 -8.20 -5.62 -41.81
C GLY A 384 -7.19 -4.51 -42.10
N ASP A 385 -6.69 -4.45 -43.33
CA ASP A 385 -5.83 -3.35 -43.77
C ASP A 385 -6.64 -2.06 -43.94
N LEU A 386 -5.99 -0.91 -43.73
CA LEU A 386 -6.55 0.39 -44.06
C LEU A 386 -6.75 0.49 -45.59
N GLU A 387 -7.99 0.44 -46.03
CA GLU A 387 -8.33 0.62 -47.44
C GLU A 387 -8.34 2.11 -47.81
N PRO A 388 -7.91 2.47 -49.04
CA PRO A 388 -7.98 3.85 -49.51
C PRO A 388 -9.44 4.32 -49.60
N VAL A 389 -9.76 5.35 -48.84
CA VAL A 389 -11.08 6.00 -48.86
C VAL A 389 -11.10 6.99 -50.03
N ALA A 390 -12.01 6.80 -50.98
CA ALA A 390 -12.26 7.78 -52.04
C ALA A 390 -12.80 9.09 -51.43
N ALA A 391 -12.64 10.23 -52.12
CA ALA A 391 -13.01 11.55 -51.58
C ALA A 391 -14.47 11.65 -51.08
N ASP A 392 -15.39 10.85 -51.65
CA ASP A 392 -16.80 10.73 -51.25
C ASP A 392 -17.16 9.30 -50.75
N GLY A 393 -16.17 8.48 -50.42
CA GLY A 393 -16.35 7.07 -50.02
C GLY A 393 -16.60 6.88 -48.51
N GLU A 394 -17.36 5.84 -48.15
CA GLU A 394 -17.59 5.42 -46.76
C GLU A 394 -16.42 4.55 -46.25
N ILE A 395 -16.04 4.73 -44.98
CA ILE A 395 -15.01 3.93 -44.31
C ILE A 395 -15.61 2.55 -44.03
N LYS A 396 -14.96 1.48 -44.50
CA LYS A 396 -15.39 0.12 -44.20
C LYS A 396 -15.13 -0.24 -42.75
N ASP A 397 -16.07 -0.96 -42.13
CA ASP A 397 -15.92 -1.47 -40.78
C ASP A 397 -14.78 -2.51 -40.72
N GLY A 398 -13.85 -2.31 -39.78
CA GLY A 398 -12.85 -3.31 -39.41
C GLY A 398 -13.47 -4.42 -38.57
N SER A 399 -12.95 -5.64 -38.70
CA SER A 399 -13.30 -6.75 -37.80
C SER A 399 -12.18 -6.94 -36.79
N VAL A 400 -12.52 -7.26 -35.54
CA VAL A 400 -11.50 -7.54 -34.52
C VAL A 400 -11.58 -9.01 -34.14
N ARG A 401 -10.43 -9.68 -34.08
CA ARG A 401 -10.32 -11.06 -33.62
C ARG A 401 -9.64 -11.13 -32.27
N GLU A 402 -10.20 -11.92 -31.36
CA GLU A 402 -9.67 -12.10 -30.01
C GLU A 402 -8.94 -13.44 -29.90
N ASP A 403 -7.64 -13.38 -29.62
CA ASP A 403 -6.86 -14.54 -29.17
C ASP A 403 -6.82 -14.53 -27.64
N LYS A 404 -7.18 -15.65 -27.02
CA LYS A 404 -7.29 -15.80 -25.56
C LYS A 404 -6.14 -16.63 -24.99
N ALA A 405 -5.46 -16.09 -23.99
CA ALA A 405 -4.50 -16.78 -23.15
C ALA A 405 -4.99 -16.80 -21.69
N THR A 406 -4.60 -17.81 -20.92
CA THR A 406 -5.04 -17.94 -19.52
C THR A 406 -3.87 -17.94 -18.54
N ASN A 407 -4.05 -17.23 -17.43
CA ASN A 407 -3.09 -17.18 -16.33
C ASN A 407 -3.75 -17.52 -15.00
N GLN A 408 -3.07 -18.32 -14.17
CA GLN A 408 -3.57 -18.74 -12.86
C GLN A 408 -2.42 -18.73 -11.84
N LEU A 409 -2.72 -18.18 -10.67
CA LEU A 409 -1.79 -18.15 -9.54
C LEU A 409 -1.89 -19.43 -8.70
N ASP A 410 -0.75 -19.87 -8.17
CA ASP A 410 -0.68 -20.89 -7.13
C ASP A 410 0.15 -20.39 -5.94
N THR A 411 -0.17 -20.88 -4.73
CA THR A 411 0.57 -20.56 -3.51
C THR A 411 1.67 -21.58 -3.26
N TYR A 412 2.92 -21.11 -3.25
CA TYR A 412 4.08 -21.92 -2.91
C TYR A 412 4.61 -21.53 -1.54
N GLY A 413 4.60 -22.43 -0.58
CA GLY A 413 5.05 -22.12 0.77
C GLY A 413 5.77 -23.25 1.49
N LYS A 414 6.57 -22.88 2.49
CA LYS A 414 7.28 -23.80 3.37
C LYS A 414 7.28 -23.30 4.81
N LYS A 415 7.06 -24.22 5.74
CA LYS A 415 7.10 -23.97 7.18
C LYS A 415 8.46 -24.36 7.75
N PHE A 416 8.87 -23.65 8.80
CA PHE A 416 10.07 -23.95 9.57
C PHE A 416 9.86 -23.64 11.04
N VAL A 417 10.59 -24.37 11.89
CA VAL A 417 10.54 -24.24 13.35
C VAL A 417 11.88 -23.76 13.88
N LEU A 418 11.87 -22.60 14.55
CA LEU A 418 12.97 -22.22 15.42
C LEU A 418 12.85 -22.99 16.73
N THR A 419 13.68 -24.02 16.91
CA THR A 419 13.61 -24.88 18.11
C THR A 419 14.23 -24.21 19.34
N ARG A 420 13.78 -24.61 20.55
CA ARG A 420 14.38 -24.15 21.83
C ARG A 420 15.90 -24.31 21.87
N LYS A 421 16.44 -25.41 21.32
CA LYS A 421 17.90 -25.66 21.29
C LYS A 421 18.66 -24.61 20.47
N MET A 422 18.09 -24.20 19.34
CA MET A 422 18.71 -23.17 18.49
C MET A 422 18.72 -21.79 19.16
N ILE A 423 17.70 -21.48 19.96
CA ILE A 423 17.62 -20.23 20.72
C ILE A 423 18.63 -20.22 21.87
N ILE A 424 18.71 -21.30 22.64
CA ILE A 424 19.61 -21.38 23.81
C ILE A 424 21.08 -21.39 23.39
N ASN A 425 21.41 -22.07 22.30
CA ASN A 425 22.79 -22.16 21.82
C ASN A 425 23.28 -20.88 21.10
N ASP A 426 22.54 -19.77 21.15
CA ASP A 426 22.79 -18.51 20.42
C ASP A 426 23.14 -18.73 18.93
N ASP A 427 22.45 -19.67 18.27
CA ASP A 427 22.69 -19.95 16.85
C ASP A 427 21.95 -18.95 15.96
N LEU A 428 22.18 -17.65 16.20
CA LEU A 428 21.67 -16.57 15.38
C LEU A 428 22.16 -16.72 13.93
N GLY A 429 23.35 -17.32 13.74
CA GLY A 429 23.86 -17.71 12.44
C GLY A 429 22.91 -18.68 11.70
N ALA A 430 22.45 -19.74 12.34
CA ALA A 430 21.44 -20.64 11.76
C ALA A 430 20.08 -19.97 11.59
N PHE A 431 19.66 -19.09 12.52
CA PHE A 431 18.44 -18.30 12.36
C PHE A 431 18.49 -17.42 11.10
N MET A 432 19.59 -16.71 10.84
CA MET A 432 19.74 -15.84 9.67
C MET A 432 20.00 -16.58 8.36
N LYS A 433 20.61 -17.78 8.40
CA LYS A 433 20.77 -18.65 7.22
C LYS A 433 19.44 -19.07 6.63
N PHE A 434 18.41 -19.23 7.45
CA PHE A 434 17.10 -19.69 7.00
C PHE A 434 16.36 -18.68 6.10
N PRO A 435 16.10 -17.42 6.51
CA PRO A 435 15.51 -16.41 5.64
C PRO A 435 16.33 -16.19 4.37
N THR A 436 17.66 -16.26 4.47
CA THR A 436 18.54 -16.17 3.30
C THR A 436 18.30 -17.33 2.32
N SER A 437 18.26 -18.57 2.82
CA SER A 437 17.99 -19.77 2.02
C SER A 437 16.59 -19.74 1.40
N MET A 438 15.59 -19.27 2.15
CA MET A 438 14.21 -19.14 1.65
C MET A 438 14.07 -18.04 0.61
N GLY A 439 14.70 -16.89 0.79
CA GLY A 439 14.72 -15.83 -0.22
C GLY A 439 15.36 -16.31 -1.52
N ASN A 440 16.50 -17.00 -1.43
CA ASN A 440 17.16 -17.61 -2.58
C ASN A 440 16.28 -18.66 -3.27
N ARG A 441 15.54 -19.48 -2.50
CA ARG A 441 14.62 -20.50 -3.04
C ARG A 441 13.39 -19.89 -3.68
N ALA A 442 12.81 -18.87 -3.08
CA ALA A 442 11.66 -18.15 -3.63
C ALA A 442 12.02 -17.44 -4.94
N ALA A 443 13.22 -16.86 -5.04
CA ALA A 443 13.70 -16.29 -6.30
C ALA A 443 13.88 -17.39 -7.36
N ARG A 444 14.58 -18.48 -7.01
CA ARG A 444 14.78 -19.62 -7.92
C ARG A 444 13.47 -20.26 -8.37
N LEU A 445 12.43 -20.25 -7.53
CA LEU A 445 11.12 -20.80 -7.88
C LEU A 445 10.56 -20.15 -9.15
N ILE A 446 10.79 -18.85 -9.37
CA ILE A 446 10.35 -18.14 -10.58
C ILE A 446 10.93 -18.81 -11.82
N ASP A 447 12.27 -18.98 -11.87
CA ASP A 447 12.93 -19.67 -12.96
C ASP A 447 12.50 -21.14 -13.05
N GLN A 448 12.35 -21.84 -11.91
CA GLN A 448 11.91 -23.24 -11.90
C GLN A 448 10.54 -23.42 -12.56
N LEU A 449 9.58 -22.56 -12.25
CA LEU A 449 8.24 -22.61 -12.82
C LEU A 449 8.27 -22.27 -14.32
N PHE A 450 9.03 -21.24 -14.71
CA PHE A 450 9.22 -20.87 -16.11
C PHE A 450 9.82 -22.01 -16.93
N PHE A 451 10.98 -22.55 -16.53
CA PHE A 451 11.64 -23.62 -17.26
C PHE A 451 10.82 -24.91 -17.27
N LYS A 452 10.12 -25.23 -16.17
CA LYS A 452 9.21 -26.38 -16.14
C LYS A 452 8.09 -26.23 -17.17
N ARG A 453 7.52 -25.03 -17.34
CA ARG A 453 6.46 -24.77 -18.32
C ARG A 453 7.01 -24.75 -19.75
N LEU A 454 8.13 -24.06 -19.99
CA LEU A 454 8.80 -23.98 -21.29
C LEU A 454 9.15 -25.38 -21.84
N LEU A 455 9.80 -26.22 -21.02
CA LEU A 455 10.24 -27.56 -21.42
C LEU A 455 9.09 -28.56 -21.54
N ALA A 456 7.98 -28.34 -20.83
CA ALA A 456 6.79 -29.19 -20.95
C ALA A 456 6.08 -29.03 -22.32
N ASN A 457 6.38 -27.97 -23.08
CA ASN A 457 5.78 -27.67 -24.38
C ASN A 457 4.23 -27.80 -24.39
N PRO A 458 3.52 -27.01 -23.56
CA PRO A 458 2.08 -27.15 -23.34
C PRO A 458 1.27 -26.88 -24.60
N LYS A 459 0.07 -27.47 -24.70
CA LYS A 459 -0.87 -27.17 -25.79
C LYS A 459 -1.49 -25.80 -25.61
N GLN A 460 -1.60 -25.05 -26.70
CA GLN A 460 -2.24 -23.74 -26.80
C GLN A 460 -3.75 -23.88 -27.07
N GLY A 461 -4.47 -22.75 -27.10
CA GLY A 461 -5.92 -22.72 -27.35
C GLY A 461 -6.34 -23.36 -28.69
N ASP A 462 -5.42 -23.49 -29.64
CA ASP A 462 -5.62 -24.16 -30.94
C ASP A 462 -5.35 -25.68 -30.91
N ASN A 463 -5.14 -26.25 -29.72
CA ASN A 463 -4.78 -27.65 -29.45
C ASN A 463 -3.41 -28.11 -29.98
N LYS A 464 -2.59 -27.23 -30.57
CA LYS A 464 -1.20 -27.54 -30.93
C LYS A 464 -0.25 -27.23 -29.78
N ALA A 465 0.88 -27.93 -29.71
CA ALA A 465 1.91 -27.64 -28.72
C ALA A 465 2.49 -26.24 -28.94
N LEU A 466 3.01 -25.60 -27.89
CA LEU A 466 3.60 -24.26 -27.94
C LEU A 466 4.61 -24.15 -29.08
N PHE A 467 5.57 -25.08 -29.13
CA PHE A 467 6.49 -25.29 -30.25
C PHE A 467 5.98 -26.40 -31.16
N HIS A 468 5.60 -26.04 -32.38
CA HIS A 468 5.04 -26.96 -33.34
C HIS A 468 5.31 -26.48 -34.78
N THR A 469 5.46 -27.42 -35.72
CA THR A 469 5.73 -27.11 -37.13
C THR A 469 4.62 -26.26 -37.77
N GLY A 470 3.37 -26.50 -37.37
CA GLY A 470 2.21 -25.70 -37.77
C GLY A 470 2.17 -24.26 -37.22
N HIS A 471 2.96 -23.95 -36.18
CA HIS A 471 3.21 -22.58 -35.71
C HIS A 471 4.43 -21.96 -36.39
N LYS A 472 5.16 -22.72 -37.21
CA LYS A 472 6.43 -22.31 -37.84
C LYS A 472 7.47 -21.79 -36.83
N ASN A 473 7.39 -22.24 -35.58
CA ASN A 473 8.25 -21.80 -34.48
C ASN A 473 9.13 -22.91 -33.91
N ILE A 474 9.36 -23.97 -34.70
CA ILE A 474 10.27 -25.06 -34.35
C ILE A 474 11.14 -25.46 -35.54
N LEU A 475 12.43 -25.63 -35.29
CA LEU A 475 13.42 -26.11 -36.23
C LEU A 475 13.93 -27.48 -35.75
N THR A 476 13.84 -28.48 -36.62
CA THR A 476 14.03 -29.91 -36.28
C THR A 476 14.86 -30.61 -37.35
N GLY A 477 15.54 -31.71 -36.99
CA GLY A 477 16.36 -32.51 -37.92
C GLY A 477 17.83 -32.14 -37.86
N THR A 478 18.64 -32.64 -38.81
CA THR A 478 20.11 -32.49 -38.80
C THR A 478 20.60 -31.06 -38.97
N ASP A 479 19.74 -30.18 -39.49
CA ASP A 479 20.06 -28.75 -39.68
C ASP A 479 19.74 -27.93 -38.42
N SER A 480 19.38 -28.60 -37.30
CA SER A 480 18.98 -27.95 -36.05
C SER A 480 20.09 -27.76 -35.04
N ALA A 481 21.21 -28.47 -35.20
CA ALA A 481 22.44 -28.22 -34.48
C ALA A 481 22.84 -26.73 -34.55
N LEU A 482 23.38 -26.19 -33.44
CA LEU A 482 23.75 -24.79 -33.38
C LEU A 482 24.90 -24.47 -34.35
N SER A 483 24.57 -23.83 -35.47
CA SER A 483 25.51 -23.35 -36.49
C SER A 483 25.11 -21.96 -37.01
N HIS A 484 25.94 -21.37 -37.86
CA HIS A 484 25.61 -20.11 -38.53
C HIS A 484 24.39 -20.26 -39.43
N GLU A 485 24.30 -21.37 -40.16
CA GLU A 485 23.21 -21.69 -41.09
C GLU A 485 21.90 -21.92 -40.34
N ALA A 486 21.93 -22.71 -39.26
CA ALA A 486 20.75 -22.98 -38.44
C ALA A 486 20.21 -21.69 -37.77
N LEU A 487 21.10 -20.81 -37.31
CA LEU A 487 20.72 -19.52 -36.74
C LEU A 487 20.12 -18.60 -37.80
N THR A 488 20.69 -18.56 -39.01
CA THR A 488 20.14 -17.78 -40.14
C THR A 488 18.71 -18.23 -40.47
N GLN A 489 18.51 -19.54 -40.59
CA GLN A 489 17.19 -20.11 -40.87
C GLN A 489 16.20 -19.82 -39.75
N ALA A 490 16.63 -19.92 -38.48
CA ALA A 490 15.79 -19.62 -37.34
C ALA A 490 15.38 -18.13 -37.27
N VAL A 491 16.31 -17.21 -37.51
CA VAL A 491 16.01 -15.77 -37.57
C VAL A 491 15.05 -15.48 -38.71
N GLN A 492 15.27 -16.06 -39.89
CA GLN A 492 14.34 -15.93 -41.02
C GLN A 492 12.94 -16.46 -40.67
N MET A 493 12.83 -17.66 -40.08
CA MET A 493 11.56 -18.23 -39.64
C MET A 493 10.86 -17.35 -38.60
N TYR A 494 11.62 -16.62 -37.78
CA TYR A 494 11.10 -15.69 -36.79
C TYR A 494 10.55 -14.41 -37.45
N LEU A 495 11.27 -13.84 -38.42
CA LEU A 495 10.87 -12.64 -39.17
C LEU A 495 9.69 -12.90 -40.12
N ASP A 496 9.63 -14.09 -40.71
CA ASP A 496 8.58 -14.52 -41.66
C ASP A 496 7.27 -14.92 -40.95
N GLN A 497 7.16 -14.72 -39.64
CA GLN A 497 5.92 -14.98 -38.93
C GLN A 497 4.83 -13.96 -39.30
N THR A 498 3.66 -14.50 -39.58
CA THR A 498 2.48 -13.73 -39.99
C THR A 498 1.40 -13.81 -38.92
N ASP A 499 0.64 -12.74 -38.74
CA ASP A 499 -0.56 -12.77 -37.91
C ASP A 499 -1.72 -13.48 -38.64
N ALA A 500 -2.89 -13.54 -38.01
CA ALA A 500 -4.10 -14.16 -38.53
C ALA A 500 -4.52 -13.63 -39.91
N ASP A 501 -4.11 -12.40 -40.23
CA ASP A 501 -4.47 -11.68 -41.45
C ASP A 501 -3.47 -11.90 -42.59
N GLY A 502 -2.44 -12.71 -42.35
CA GLY A 502 -1.38 -12.98 -43.31
C GLY A 502 -0.33 -11.86 -43.41
N GLN A 503 -0.50 -10.76 -42.66
CA GLN A 503 0.49 -9.69 -42.58
C GLN A 503 1.67 -10.07 -41.66
N PRO A 504 2.92 -9.67 -41.97
CA PRO A 504 4.07 -9.89 -41.09
C PRO A 504 3.92 -9.17 -39.75
N ILE A 505 4.24 -9.84 -38.65
CA ILE A 505 4.09 -9.27 -37.29
C ILE A 505 5.21 -8.25 -36.99
N SER A 506 6.28 -8.21 -37.81
CA SER A 506 7.42 -7.30 -37.66
C SER A 506 8.08 -7.38 -36.28
N VAL A 507 8.36 -8.60 -35.83
CA VAL A 507 8.98 -8.88 -34.52
C VAL A 507 10.35 -9.47 -34.77
N GLU A 508 11.34 -9.00 -34.03
CA GLU A 508 12.73 -9.46 -34.15
C GLU A 508 13.15 -10.24 -32.88
N PRO A 509 13.97 -11.29 -33.02
CA PRO A 509 14.51 -12.00 -31.87
C PRO A 509 15.54 -11.12 -31.15
N LYS A 510 15.49 -11.08 -29.82
CA LYS A 510 16.41 -10.27 -28.99
C LYS A 510 17.24 -11.11 -28.03
N PHE A 511 16.67 -12.19 -27.53
CA PHE A 511 17.33 -13.06 -26.56
C PHE A 511 17.52 -14.45 -27.16
N MET A 512 18.74 -14.96 -27.04
CA MET A 512 19.06 -16.33 -27.40
C MET A 512 19.28 -17.12 -26.11
N LEU A 513 18.42 -18.09 -25.83
CA LEU A 513 18.49 -18.92 -24.64
C LEU A 513 19.12 -20.27 -24.99
N VAL A 514 20.28 -20.55 -24.38
CA VAL A 514 21.09 -21.75 -24.67
C VAL A 514 21.43 -22.55 -23.42
N PRO A 515 21.62 -23.87 -23.56
CA PRO A 515 22.24 -24.74 -22.57
C PRO A 515 23.65 -24.27 -22.15
N THR A 516 24.11 -24.69 -20.98
CA THR A 516 25.41 -24.23 -20.43
C THR A 516 26.63 -24.64 -21.26
N ASN A 517 26.55 -25.79 -21.93
CA ASN A 517 27.58 -26.31 -22.84
C ASN A 517 27.69 -25.47 -24.13
N LEU A 518 26.56 -24.99 -24.67
CA LEU A 518 26.54 -24.19 -25.91
C LEU A 518 26.82 -22.70 -25.70
N LYS A 519 26.98 -22.25 -24.45
CA LYS A 519 27.14 -20.81 -24.12
C LYS A 519 28.27 -20.14 -24.90
N PHE A 520 29.47 -20.73 -24.89
CA PHE A 520 30.63 -20.11 -25.51
C PHE A 520 30.56 -20.17 -27.04
N ASP A 521 29.99 -21.23 -27.59
CA ASP A 521 29.76 -21.36 -29.03
C ASP A 521 28.73 -20.33 -29.52
N ALA A 522 27.63 -20.14 -28.78
CA ALA A 522 26.64 -19.10 -29.06
C ALA A 522 27.24 -17.68 -29.00
N ILE A 523 28.09 -17.38 -28.02
CA ILE A 523 28.80 -16.08 -27.94
C ILE A 523 29.74 -15.91 -29.13
N ARG A 524 30.47 -16.97 -29.51
CA ARG A 524 31.36 -16.93 -30.67
C ARG A 524 30.59 -16.69 -31.97
N LEU A 525 29.43 -17.32 -32.14
CA LEU A 525 28.59 -17.15 -33.34
C LEU A 525 27.96 -15.75 -33.41
N THR A 526 27.49 -15.21 -32.28
CA THR A 526 26.78 -13.91 -32.24
C THR A 526 27.70 -12.70 -32.19
N ARG A 527 28.92 -12.83 -31.62
CA ARG A 527 29.83 -11.70 -31.39
C ARG A 527 31.22 -11.86 -31.99
N GLY A 528 31.60 -13.08 -32.38
CA GLY A 528 32.93 -13.33 -32.92
C GLY A 528 33.11 -12.59 -34.24
N ALA A 529 34.29 -11.98 -34.43
CA ALA A 529 34.67 -11.47 -35.74
C ALA A 529 34.85 -12.66 -36.69
N GLN A 530 34.19 -12.63 -37.84
CA GLN A 530 34.33 -13.67 -38.84
C GLN A 530 35.66 -13.46 -39.56
N LEU A 531 36.47 -14.51 -39.65
CA LEU A 531 37.72 -14.48 -40.40
C LEU A 531 37.50 -15.28 -41.69
N ILE A 532 37.54 -14.59 -42.83
CA ILE A 532 37.51 -15.27 -44.12
C ILE A 532 38.96 -15.61 -44.47
N MET A 533 39.26 -16.90 -44.52
CA MET A 533 40.46 -17.39 -45.19
C MET A 533 40.15 -17.45 -46.68
N SER A 534 40.60 -16.43 -47.41
CA SER A 534 40.53 -16.42 -48.87
C SER A 534 41.82 -17.03 -49.42
N GLY A 535 41.67 -18.06 -50.25
CA GLY A 535 42.73 -18.60 -51.10
C GLY A 535 43.86 -19.30 -50.35
N GLY A 536 43.79 -20.63 -50.28
CA GLY A 536 44.88 -21.49 -49.84
C GLY A 536 44.48 -22.94 -50.04
N ASP A 537 44.60 -23.45 -51.26
CA ASP A 537 44.59 -24.90 -51.47
C ASP A 537 45.82 -25.45 -50.75
N ALA A 538 45.62 -26.22 -49.67
CA ALA A 538 46.70 -26.84 -48.91
C ALA A 538 47.58 -27.75 -49.77
N SER A 539 47.10 -28.14 -50.96
CA SER A 539 47.83 -28.90 -51.97
C SER A 539 48.84 -28.07 -52.77
N ALA A 540 48.76 -26.73 -52.71
CA ALA A 540 49.53 -25.79 -53.55
C ALA A 540 50.51 -24.88 -52.80
N GLY A 541 50.68 -25.04 -51.47
CA GLY A 541 51.73 -24.35 -50.70
C GLY A 541 51.61 -22.82 -50.63
N THR A 542 50.40 -22.27 -50.78
CA THR A 542 50.16 -20.82 -50.66
C THR A 542 49.62 -20.50 -49.27
N ASP A 543 50.23 -19.53 -48.56
CA ASP A 543 49.77 -19.10 -47.24
C ASP A 543 48.36 -18.49 -47.33
N PRO A 544 47.39 -18.95 -46.51
CA PRO A 544 46.04 -18.44 -46.55
C PRO A 544 46.00 -16.97 -46.10
N THR A 545 45.48 -16.09 -46.96
CA THR A 545 45.23 -14.69 -46.57
C THR A 545 44.01 -14.61 -45.67
N ILE A 546 44.23 -14.24 -44.40
CA ILE A 546 43.17 -14.03 -43.41
C ILE A 546 42.71 -12.57 -43.52
N MET A 547 41.47 -12.35 -43.99
CA MET A 547 40.85 -11.03 -43.99
C MET A 547 39.75 -10.96 -42.93
N PRO A 548 39.69 -9.89 -42.11
CA PRO A 548 38.57 -9.69 -41.20
C PRO A 548 37.30 -9.38 -41.98
N ALA A 549 36.24 -10.15 -41.74
CA ALA A 549 34.89 -9.90 -42.26
C ALA A 549 33.97 -9.49 -41.11
N MET A 550 33.04 -8.58 -41.39
CA MET A 550 31.98 -8.24 -40.44
C MET A 550 31.08 -9.46 -40.24
N ASN A 551 30.75 -9.76 -38.99
CA ASN A 551 29.80 -10.80 -38.67
C ASN A 551 28.38 -10.22 -38.81
N ALA A 552 27.65 -10.60 -39.86
CA ALA A 552 26.28 -10.14 -40.08
C ALA A 552 25.34 -10.47 -38.89
N MET A 553 25.62 -11.54 -38.13
CA MET A 553 24.84 -11.90 -36.93
C MET A 553 25.11 -10.99 -35.73
N ALA A 554 26.18 -10.19 -35.77
CA ALA A 554 26.46 -9.23 -34.71
C ALA A 554 25.52 -8.02 -34.78
N ASP A 555 25.01 -7.68 -35.97
CA ASP A 555 24.09 -6.56 -36.18
C ASP A 555 22.67 -6.88 -35.66
N GLU A 556 22.28 -8.17 -35.60
CA GLU A 556 21.05 -8.66 -34.96
C GLU A 556 21.03 -8.44 -33.43
N ASN A 557 22.18 -8.11 -32.81
CA ASN A 557 22.33 -7.75 -31.40
C ASN A 557 21.71 -8.74 -30.39
N LEU A 558 21.77 -10.04 -30.70
CA LEU A 558 21.25 -11.10 -29.83
C LEU A 558 21.98 -11.15 -28.49
N THR A 559 21.22 -11.10 -27.40
CA THR A 559 21.74 -11.29 -26.05
C THR A 559 21.67 -12.77 -25.67
N VAL A 560 22.85 -13.41 -25.60
CA VAL A 560 22.96 -14.81 -25.19
C VAL A 560 22.73 -14.95 -23.67
N LEU A 561 21.70 -15.72 -23.30
CA LEU A 561 21.38 -16.13 -21.95
C LEU A 561 21.63 -17.63 -21.81
N SER A 562 22.40 -18.02 -20.80
CA SER A 562 22.70 -19.43 -20.53
C SER A 562 22.01 -19.90 -19.26
N SER A 563 21.32 -21.04 -19.31
CA SER A 563 20.62 -21.59 -18.15
C SER A 563 21.00 -23.04 -17.86
N PRO A 564 21.34 -23.39 -16.60
CA PRO A 564 21.57 -24.78 -16.21
C PRO A 564 20.26 -25.59 -16.13
N TYR A 565 19.09 -24.95 -16.17
CA TYR A 565 17.80 -25.66 -16.14
C TYR A 565 17.53 -26.44 -17.43
N LEU A 566 18.12 -26.04 -18.55
CA LEU A 566 17.92 -26.68 -19.86
C LEU A 566 18.63 -28.04 -19.96
N THR A 567 19.76 -28.22 -19.29
CA THR A 567 20.53 -29.48 -19.27
C THR A 567 20.16 -30.39 -18.09
N ASN A 568 19.35 -29.91 -17.16
CA ASN A 568 19.10 -30.61 -15.91
C ASN A 568 18.03 -31.70 -16.10
N ALA A 569 18.44 -32.96 -16.01
CA ALA A 569 17.57 -34.13 -16.15
C ALA A 569 16.38 -34.20 -15.17
N ASN A 570 16.36 -33.39 -14.10
CA ASN A 570 15.19 -33.27 -13.22
C ASN A 570 14.01 -32.54 -13.89
N TYR A 571 14.22 -31.89 -15.04
CA TYR A 571 13.19 -31.20 -15.82
C TYR A 571 12.87 -32.04 -17.06
N PRO A 572 11.67 -32.65 -17.13
CA PRO A 572 11.24 -33.37 -18.32
C PRO A 572 11.29 -32.46 -19.54
N GLY A 573 11.85 -32.95 -20.65
CA GLY A 573 12.07 -32.16 -21.87
C GLY A 573 13.41 -31.42 -21.92
N SER A 574 14.28 -31.57 -20.91
CA SER A 574 15.65 -31.04 -20.94
C SER A 574 16.44 -31.54 -22.16
N SER A 575 17.20 -30.66 -22.79
CA SER A 575 18.09 -30.97 -23.90
C SER A 575 19.43 -30.26 -23.72
N GLU A 576 20.52 -30.97 -23.98
CA GLU A 576 21.87 -30.39 -23.95
C GLU A 576 22.19 -29.61 -25.21
N THR A 577 21.48 -29.86 -26.31
CA THR A 577 21.77 -29.25 -27.61
C THR A 577 20.67 -28.31 -28.11
N GLY A 578 19.46 -28.43 -27.56
CA GLY A 578 18.32 -27.60 -27.94
C GLY A 578 18.46 -26.16 -27.46
N TRP A 579 18.10 -25.20 -28.31
CA TRP A 579 18.22 -23.77 -28.05
C TRP A 579 16.97 -23.01 -28.48
N TYR A 580 16.81 -21.78 -27.97
CA TYR A 580 15.59 -21.00 -28.15
C TYR A 580 15.91 -19.54 -28.51
N LEU A 581 15.03 -18.92 -29.29
CA LEU A 581 14.98 -17.48 -29.54
C LEU A 581 13.73 -16.90 -28.90
N PHE A 582 13.89 -15.75 -28.27
CA PHE A 582 12.81 -14.97 -27.68
C PHE A 582 12.87 -13.54 -28.20
N GLY A 583 11.69 -12.97 -28.45
CA GLY A 583 11.52 -11.56 -28.73
C GLY A 583 11.67 -10.71 -27.49
N ASN A 584 11.52 -9.40 -27.66
CA ASN A 584 11.42 -8.50 -26.53
C ASN A 584 10.02 -8.62 -25.88
N PRO A 585 9.91 -8.92 -24.57
CA PRO A 585 8.60 -9.02 -23.89
C PRO A 585 7.76 -7.74 -23.96
N ALA A 586 8.40 -6.58 -24.20
CA ALA A 586 7.72 -5.30 -24.39
C ALA A 586 7.07 -5.15 -25.78
N GLN A 587 7.47 -5.93 -26.78
CA GLN A 587 6.89 -5.93 -28.13
C GLN A 587 5.87 -7.06 -28.29
N VAL A 588 6.26 -8.27 -27.90
CA VAL A 588 5.39 -9.45 -27.91
C VAL A 588 5.51 -10.15 -26.57
N ASP A 589 4.38 -10.27 -25.89
CA ASP A 589 4.32 -11.01 -24.64
C ASP A 589 4.27 -12.51 -24.94
N THR A 590 5.37 -13.20 -24.67
CA THR A 590 5.47 -14.65 -24.86
C THR A 590 5.06 -15.44 -23.63
N PHE A 591 5.38 -14.89 -22.45
CA PHE A 591 5.15 -15.50 -21.15
C PHE A 591 4.88 -14.38 -20.15
N GLU A 592 3.84 -14.54 -19.34
CA GLU A 592 3.49 -13.61 -18.28
C GLU A 592 3.79 -14.25 -16.93
N ILE A 593 4.54 -13.53 -16.10
CA ILE A 593 4.69 -13.83 -14.67
C ILE A 593 3.57 -13.10 -13.92
N GLY A 594 2.59 -13.87 -13.47
CA GLY A 594 1.48 -13.39 -12.66
C GLY A 594 1.86 -13.24 -11.18
N TYR A 595 1.61 -12.06 -10.62
CA TYR A 595 1.75 -11.76 -9.20
C TYR A 595 0.40 -11.45 -8.56
N LEU A 596 0.19 -11.89 -7.32
CA LEU A 596 -1.03 -11.57 -6.58
C LEU A 596 -1.00 -10.12 -6.10
N LYS A 597 -1.93 -9.28 -6.60
CA LYS A 597 -2.16 -7.89 -6.15
C LYS A 597 -0.88 -7.05 -6.07
N GLY A 598 -0.01 -7.13 -7.08
CA GLY A 598 1.25 -6.36 -7.10
C GLY A 598 2.35 -6.87 -6.17
N ARG A 599 2.15 -8.00 -5.48
CA ARG A 599 3.12 -8.52 -4.51
C ARG A 599 4.20 -9.36 -5.20
N ARG A 600 5.32 -8.71 -5.51
CA ARG A 600 6.47 -9.32 -6.23
C ARG A 600 7.51 -9.98 -5.32
N SER A 601 7.31 -9.95 -4.02
CA SER A 601 8.23 -10.53 -3.03
C SER A 601 7.54 -11.59 -2.17
N PRO A 602 8.26 -12.65 -1.76
CA PRO A 602 7.72 -13.63 -0.81
C PRO A 602 7.36 -12.98 0.52
N THR A 603 6.38 -13.55 1.22
CA THR A 603 5.92 -13.08 2.53
C THR A 603 6.35 -14.07 3.61
N ILE A 604 6.87 -13.55 4.73
CA ILE A 604 7.10 -14.34 5.95
C ILE A 604 6.03 -14.01 6.96
N GLU A 605 5.42 -15.04 7.53
CA GLU A 605 4.52 -14.91 8.66
C GLU A 605 4.92 -15.83 9.79
N ARG A 606 4.64 -15.39 11.01
CA ARG A 606 4.81 -16.17 12.22
C ARG A 606 3.53 -16.93 12.54
N GLY A 607 3.68 -18.14 13.07
CA GLY A 607 2.59 -18.93 13.63
C GLY A 607 2.79 -19.13 15.12
N ASN A 608 1.69 -19.21 15.86
CA ASN A 608 1.72 -19.66 17.25
C ASN A 608 2.16 -21.12 17.30
N THR A 609 2.88 -21.46 18.36
CA THR A 609 3.41 -22.80 18.56
C THR A 609 2.32 -23.71 19.11
N ASP A 610 2.15 -24.87 18.48
CA ASP A 610 1.31 -25.95 19.02
C ASP A 610 1.96 -26.51 20.30
N PHE A 611 1.14 -26.97 21.27
CA PHE A 611 1.58 -27.49 22.57
C PHE A 611 2.64 -28.61 22.43
N ASN A 612 2.59 -29.34 21.32
CA ASN A 612 3.50 -30.45 21.02
C ASN A 612 4.91 -30.03 20.60
N THR A 613 5.18 -28.73 20.37
CA THR A 613 6.49 -28.26 19.90
C THR A 613 7.05 -27.16 20.78
N LEU A 614 8.35 -27.26 21.10
CA LEU A 614 9.08 -26.26 21.87
C LEU A 614 9.88 -25.37 20.90
N GLY A 615 9.31 -24.23 20.51
CA GLY A 615 9.91 -23.33 19.53
C GLY A 615 8.96 -22.28 18.99
N MET A 616 9.26 -21.72 17.82
CA MET A 616 8.38 -20.84 17.05
C MET A 616 8.25 -21.30 15.60
N TRP A 617 7.06 -21.13 15.01
CA TRP A 617 6.84 -21.44 13.60
C TRP A 617 6.96 -20.18 12.75
N PHE A 618 7.68 -20.30 11.64
CA PHE A 618 7.67 -19.35 10.55
C PHE A 618 7.18 -20.04 9.29
N ARG A 619 6.28 -19.39 8.55
CA ARG A 619 5.92 -19.79 7.19
C ARG A 619 6.43 -18.74 6.23
N VAL A 620 7.02 -19.18 5.14
CA VAL A 620 7.28 -18.35 3.97
C VAL A 620 6.35 -18.83 2.88
N TYR A 621 5.63 -17.92 2.23
CA TYR A 621 4.82 -18.23 1.07
C TYR A 621 4.99 -17.19 -0.03
N PHE A 622 4.78 -17.61 -1.26
CA PHE A 622 4.84 -16.78 -2.44
C PHE A 622 3.77 -17.22 -3.43
N ASP A 623 2.91 -16.28 -3.81
CA ASP A 623 1.82 -16.51 -4.74
C ASP A 623 2.29 -16.05 -6.13
N ILE A 624 2.48 -17.01 -7.03
CA ILE A 624 3.01 -16.75 -8.37
C ILE A 624 2.42 -17.74 -9.38
N GLY A 625 2.15 -17.24 -10.58
CA GLY A 625 1.73 -18.02 -11.74
C GLY A 625 2.63 -17.68 -12.92
N ILE A 626 2.95 -18.66 -13.77
CA ILE A 626 3.68 -18.40 -15.02
C ILE A 626 2.96 -19.14 -16.13
N ARG A 627 2.53 -18.42 -17.16
CA ARG A 627 1.83 -18.97 -18.31
C ARG A 627 2.29 -18.32 -19.61
N GLU A 628 2.32 -19.14 -20.64
CA GLU A 628 2.56 -18.74 -22.02
C GLU A 628 1.37 -17.93 -22.55
N GLN A 629 1.67 -16.86 -23.29
CA GLN A 629 0.68 -15.93 -23.82
C GLN A 629 0.61 -16.02 -25.34
N ASP A 630 1.76 -15.89 -26.01
CA ASP A 630 1.84 -15.94 -27.47
C ASP A 630 3.04 -16.79 -27.93
N TRP A 631 2.78 -17.72 -28.84
CA TRP A 631 3.80 -18.57 -29.45
C TRP A 631 4.62 -17.83 -30.52
N ARG A 632 4.11 -16.71 -31.04
CA ARG A 632 4.74 -15.98 -32.15
C ARG A 632 6.06 -15.31 -31.76
N GLY A 633 6.16 -14.85 -30.51
CA GLY A 633 7.39 -14.24 -30.01
C GLY A 633 8.52 -15.23 -29.67
N MET A 634 8.40 -16.51 -30.01
CA MET A 634 9.39 -17.54 -29.67
C MET A 634 9.70 -18.45 -30.84
N LEU A 635 10.90 -19.03 -30.83
CA LEU A 635 11.27 -20.14 -31.70
C LEU A 635 12.18 -21.12 -30.96
N LYS A 636 11.97 -22.42 -31.19
CA LYS A 636 12.79 -23.50 -30.63
C LYS A 636 13.58 -24.21 -31.73
N SER A 637 14.81 -24.60 -31.44
CA SER A 637 15.56 -25.59 -32.20
C SER A 637 15.84 -26.83 -31.35
N ASP A 638 15.67 -28.01 -31.93
CA ASP A 638 15.92 -29.28 -31.22
C ASP A 638 17.41 -29.60 -31.04
N GLY A 639 18.29 -29.01 -31.85
CA GLY A 639 19.75 -29.14 -31.70
C GLY A 639 20.31 -30.52 -32.10
N VAL A 640 19.62 -31.25 -32.97
CA VAL A 640 19.96 -32.61 -33.42
C VAL A 640 20.98 -32.59 -34.54
#